data_AF-K5YGB8-F1
#
_entry.id   AF-K5YGB8-F1
#
_cell.length_a   1.000
_cell.length_b   1.000
_cell.length_c   1.000
_cell.angle_alpha   90.00
_cell.angle_beta   90.00
_cell.angle_gamma   90.00
#
_symmetry.space_group_name_H-M   'P 1'
#
loop_
_entity.id
_entity.type
_entity.pdbx_description
1 polymer ?
#
loop_
_entity_poly.entity_id
_entity_poly.type
_entity_poly.pdbx_seq_one_letter_code
_entity_poly.pdbx_strand_id
1 'polypeptide(L)'
;MKNILLCLFIVFSATIQAQKIKVACVGNSVTYGHGIENREKNSYPAQLQRMLGNGYEVANFGKSGATLLRKGHRPYNEQEECKAALDFAADRVVIHLGLNDTDPRDWPNYRDDFTKDYLTLIDAFRQANPKCEIWICRLTPISHRHTRFKSGTRDWYWQIQQNIEDIAVLAHTGLIDLHTELYDRPDLLPDALHPTAEGAGIIARTVYRALTGNYGGLQMPVIYSDNMVLQREKPLRIAGTANAGEKVAVSIAGQKGEAITASDGKWSVILPPMKAGGPYTLSISAESGKLDYTNILIGEVWLCSGQSNMAFQVSSAVDSQRKAFLEFAARKPQIRLFDMKPRWLTNAVEWDISTLDSLNRLQYYRDTEWKECNEETANRFSAIAFAFGQMLSDSLQVPVGLILNAIGGSPAEAWIDRKTLEFEFPDILYDWKQNDFIQDWARERAALNIRKSTNKQQRHPYEPCYLYESGIQPLEKFPIRGIIWYQGESNAHNMEAHEKLFHLLTKNWRENWAEELPFYYVQLSSIDRPSWPWFRDSQRRMLQSIPNSGMAVSSDHGDSLDVHPRHKREIGERLAHWALNKTYGHEIIPSGPLYRSVIFKDSTAYVTFDYGKGMHSSDGDKLRTFEIAEHDGLFVPAEAQIIDGKTVKVWSGQIRNPKFVRYGWQPFTRANLVNEAGLPASTFRSEAAPVSWFRLPDLLGTEKSPSLGVSAPFTGVSGGQLFVAGGCNFPGKPAAEGGTKEYYRNIYALDITARSHAGWKRIGKLPIPLAYGASVTTPEGLVWIGGNNNKEVSGQVFFVNWDGEKQQLHITELPPLPMPLDNLSATYADGCLYVAGGKGKPQTVPIGKDGSQTAPTNPLFSLQLTPSLQKEWVRLPDFPGPARVQPVLTAQQSEDGIRLYLAGGFQPASAHQEAIVCTDMLSYHPKTKQWRNEGFLPSLAGGSHRTVTGGCAIASGDSSILLVGGVNYDRFRDALNHPEPDYLLHPADWYKFNTSLLQYNTFTKHWTHLGNYEELARAGAGIANNANTVIIIGGELKPGIRTPEVNAFKLTCHP
;
A
#
# COMPACT_ATOMS: atom_id res chain seq x y z
N MET A 1 39.05 -98.03 -17.31
CA MET A 1 39.47 -96.76 -17.95
C MET A 1 38.26 -96.08 -18.56
N LYS A 2 38.17 -94.74 -18.40
CA LYS A 2 37.15 -93.80 -18.91
C LYS A 2 35.94 -93.52 -17.99
N ASN A 3 36.17 -92.59 -17.07
CA ASN A 3 35.25 -91.56 -16.61
C ASN A 3 36.09 -90.27 -16.51
N ILE A 4 35.64 -89.16 -17.09
CA ILE A 4 35.90 -87.74 -16.74
C ILE A 4 35.25 -86.92 -17.87
N LEU A 5 33.95 -86.70 -17.73
CA LEU A 5 33.21 -85.58 -18.28
C LEU A 5 32.57 -84.91 -17.05
N LEU A 6 32.37 -83.59 -17.10
CA LEU A 6 31.65 -82.78 -16.11
C LEU A 6 32.49 -82.19 -14.94
N CYS A 7 33.40 -81.25 -15.25
CA CYS A 7 34.04 -80.37 -14.26
C CYS A 7 34.28 -78.94 -14.79
N LEU A 8 33.31 -78.33 -15.50
CA LEU A 8 33.48 -76.95 -15.99
C LEU A 8 32.21 -76.06 -15.92
N PHE A 9 31.24 -76.43 -15.08
CA PHE A 9 30.09 -75.58 -14.77
C PHE A 9 29.68 -75.82 -13.32
N ILE A 10 30.21 -75.03 -12.37
CA ILE A 10 29.63 -74.75 -11.05
C ILE A 10 30.47 -73.61 -10.40
N VAL A 11 29.79 -72.47 -10.23
CA VAL A 11 29.96 -71.45 -9.18
C VAL A 11 31.12 -70.46 -9.31
N PHE A 12 30.89 -69.43 -10.12
CA PHE A 12 31.25 -68.04 -9.79
C PHE A 12 29.99 -67.16 -9.89
N SER A 13 28.96 -67.50 -9.13
CA SER A 13 27.89 -66.55 -8.81
C SER A 13 28.34 -65.72 -7.62
N ALA A 14 29.35 -64.87 -7.82
CA ALA A 14 29.53 -63.72 -6.96
C ALA A 14 28.32 -62.83 -7.25
N THR A 15 27.30 -62.92 -6.40
CA THR A 15 26.25 -61.93 -6.34
C THR A 15 26.93 -60.59 -6.08
N ILE A 16 27.13 -59.80 -7.14
CA ILE A 16 27.40 -58.38 -7.04
C ILE A 16 26.15 -57.81 -6.38
N GLN A 17 26.14 -57.76 -5.05
CA GLN A 17 25.10 -57.09 -4.32
C GLN A 17 25.34 -55.61 -4.60
N ALA A 18 24.47 -55.01 -5.42
CA ALA A 18 24.58 -53.62 -5.82
C ALA A 18 24.79 -52.75 -4.57
N GLN A 19 25.86 -51.95 -4.56
CA GLN A 19 26.15 -51.04 -3.47
C GLN A 19 24.96 -50.08 -3.32
N LYS A 20 24.35 -50.05 -2.12
CA LYS A 20 23.21 -49.18 -1.85
C LYS A 20 23.64 -47.72 -1.88
N ILE A 21 22.79 -46.85 -2.39
CA ILE A 21 22.99 -45.39 -2.34
C ILE A 21 22.67 -44.92 -0.92
N LYS A 22 23.65 -44.34 -0.25
CA LYS A 22 23.51 -43.83 1.11
C LYS A 22 22.91 -42.43 1.11
N VAL A 23 21.90 -42.21 1.94
CA VAL A 23 21.22 -40.92 2.12
C VAL A 23 21.29 -40.50 3.58
N ALA A 24 21.98 -39.39 3.87
CA ALA A 24 22.02 -38.80 5.20
C ALA A 24 20.96 -37.70 5.34
N CYS A 25 20.01 -37.89 6.25
CA CYS A 25 19.08 -36.85 6.67
C CYS A 25 19.65 -36.14 7.91
N VAL A 26 20.20 -34.95 7.71
CA VAL A 26 20.90 -34.13 8.71
C VAL A 26 19.95 -33.01 9.16
N GLY A 27 19.77 -32.82 10.46
CA GLY A 27 18.89 -31.74 10.90
C GLY A 27 18.63 -31.67 12.39
N ASN A 28 17.60 -30.92 12.74
CA ASN A 28 17.21 -30.67 14.11
C ASN A 28 16.08 -31.62 14.61
N SER A 29 15.22 -31.15 15.51
CA SER A 29 14.08 -31.89 16.06
C SER A 29 13.07 -32.36 15.01
N VAL A 30 12.91 -31.64 13.90
CA VAL A 30 12.03 -32.06 12.80
C VAL A 30 12.59 -33.29 12.09
N THR A 31 13.90 -33.29 11.81
CA THR A 31 14.58 -34.45 11.23
C THR A 31 14.65 -35.62 12.20
N TYR A 32 14.89 -35.34 13.48
CA TYR A 32 14.80 -36.33 14.54
C TYR A 32 13.41 -37.00 14.48
N GLY A 33 12.33 -36.22 14.41
CA GLY A 33 10.95 -36.71 14.52
C GLY A 33 10.42 -36.53 15.94
N HIS A 34 10.74 -35.38 16.56
CA HIS A 34 10.26 -35.01 17.88
C HIS A 34 8.73 -34.97 17.90
N GLY A 35 8.11 -35.53 18.95
CA GLY A 35 6.65 -35.57 19.09
C GLY A 35 5.93 -36.58 18.19
N ILE A 36 6.62 -37.25 17.25
CA ILE A 36 6.02 -38.25 16.38
C ILE A 36 6.01 -39.63 17.07
N GLU A 37 4.82 -40.19 17.25
CA GLU A 37 4.66 -41.54 17.75
C GLU A 37 5.28 -42.57 16.79
N ASN A 38 6.00 -43.56 17.33
CA ASN A 38 6.73 -44.56 16.54
C ASN A 38 7.63 -43.92 15.47
N ARG A 39 8.40 -42.89 15.84
CA ARG A 39 9.35 -42.16 14.98
C ARG A 39 10.22 -43.01 14.06
N GLU A 40 10.62 -44.21 14.48
CA GLU A 40 11.42 -45.15 13.66
C GLU A 40 10.66 -45.67 12.43
N LYS A 41 9.32 -45.52 12.45
CA LYS A 41 8.44 -45.75 11.30
C LYS A 41 7.92 -44.43 10.72
N ASN A 42 7.64 -43.43 11.54
CA ASN A 42 6.82 -42.28 11.14
C ASN A 42 7.59 -40.97 10.96
N SER A 43 8.87 -40.88 11.34
CA SER A 43 9.72 -39.73 11.01
C SER A 43 9.94 -39.62 9.50
N TYR A 44 10.16 -38.42 8.97
CA TYR A 44 10.32 -38.25 7.52
C TYR A 44 11.48 -39.11 6.94
N PRO A 45 12.63 -39.31 7.61
CA PRO A 45 13.67 -40.19 7.07
C PRO A 45 13.21 -41.65 6.97
N ALA A 46 12.44 -42.14 7.95
CA ALA A 46 11.89 -43.49 7.93
C ALA A 46 10.83 -43.67 6.82
N GLN A 47 10.01 -42.64 6.56
CA GLN A 47 9.06 -42.68 5.44
C GLN A 47 9.79 -42.59 4.09
N LEU A 48 10.83 -41.76 4.00
CA LEU A 48 11.69 -41.61 2.83
C LEU A 48 12.38 -42.94 2.46
N GLN A 49 12.90 -43.68 3.45
CA GLN A 49 13.45 -45.03 3.24
C GLN A 49 12.45 -45.96 2.54
N ARG A 50 11.17 -45.92 2.94
CA ARG A 50 10.13 -46.74 2.31
C ARG A 50 9.83 -46.31 0.88
N MET A 51 9.85 -45.01 0.61
CA MET A 51 9.63 -44.47 -0.75
C MET A 51 10.79 -44.80 -1.69
N LEU A 52 12.04 -44.71 -1.22
CA LEU A 52 13.24 -45.01 -2.01
C LEU A 52 13.49 -46.51 -2.19
N GLY A 53 13.00 -47.34 -1.25
CA GLY A 53 13.11 -48.80 -1.32
C GLY A 53 14.51 -49.35 -1.05
N ASN A 54 14.71 -50.65 -1.34
CA ASN A 54 15.87 -51.42 -0.89
C ASN A 54 17.21 -51.03 -1.56
N GLY A 55 17.17 -50.26 -2.66
CA GLY A 55 18.37 -49.75 -3.33
C GLY A 55 19.05 -48.60 -2.59
N TYR A 56 18.40 -48.06 -1.55
CA TYR A 56 18.90 -46.95 -0.75
C TYR A 56 19.04 -47.36 0.72
N GLU A 57 19.96 -46.71 1.41
CA GLU A 57 20.11 -46.74 2.86
C GLU A 57 19.96 -45.31 3.39
N VAL A 58 18.81 -45.00 3.99
CA VAL A 58 18.49 -43.69 4.55
C VAL A 58 18.73 -43.71 6.05
N ALA A 59 19.60 -42.83 6.53
CA ALA A 59 19.92 -42.70 7.94
C ALA A 59 19.44 -41.35 8.51
N ASN A 60 18.90 -41.38 9.72
CA ASN A 60 18.41 -40.22 10.45
C ASN A 60 19.49 -39.70 11.40
N PHE A 61 20.06 -38.53 11.10
CA PHE A 61 21.04 -37.83 11.93
C PHE A 61 20.45 -36.56 12.56
N GLY A 62 19.14 -36.55 12.82
CA GLY A 62 18.46 -35.42 13.45
C GLY A 62 18.78 -35.30 14.94
N LYS A 63 19.07 -34.10 15.43
CA LYS A 63 19.27 -33.82 16.86
C LYS A 63 18.33 -32.73 17.37
N SER A 64 17.47 -33.07 18.33
CA SER A 64 16.48 -32.12 18.85
C SER A 64 17.13 -30.88 19.46
N GLY A 65 16.63 -29.70 19.09
CA GLY A 65 17.13 -28.40 19.56
C GLY A 65 18.46 -27.96 18.95
N ALA A 66 19.06 -28.71 18.02
CA ALA A 66 20.34 -28.33 17.44
C ALA A 66 20.23 -27.08 16.54
N THR A 67 21.20 -26.18 16.68
CA THR A 67 21.40 -24.96 15.89
C THR A 67 22.42 -25.20 14.78
N LEU A 68 22.28 -24.50 13.66
CA LEU A 68 23.35 -24.45 12.66
C LEU A 68 24.53 -23.61 13.17
N LEU A 69 24.22 -22.48 13.80
CA LEU A 69 25.20 -21.55 14.34
C LEU A 69 26.12 -22.26 15.33
N ARG A 70 27.42 -22.17 15.08
CA ARG A 70 28.47 -22.77 15.92
C ARG A 70 28.57 -22.14 17.29
N LYS A 71 28.14 -20.88 17.41
CA LYS A 71 28.02 -20.15 18.68
C LYS A 71 26.60 -20.18 19.25
N GLY A 72 25.68 -20.89 18.59
CA GLY A 72 24.31 -21.04 19.08
C GLY A 72 24.27 -21.85 20.37
N HIS A 73 23.11 -21.87 21.02
CA HIS A 73 22.95 -22.52 22.32
C HIS A 73 23.06 -24.05 22.28
N ARG A 74 22.99 -24.68 21.10
CA ARG A 74 23.22 -26.12 20.91
C ARG A 74 23.79 -26.43 19.52
N PRO A 75 25.07 -26.13 19.27
CA PRO A 75 25.67 -26.24 17.94
C PRO A 75 25.64 -27.67 17.41
N TYR A 76 25.12 -27.88 16.19
CA TYR A 76 25.01 -29.21 15.59
C TYR A 76 26.37 -29.87 15.38
N ASN A 77 27.41 -29.10 15.02
CA ASN A 77 28.77 -29.58 14.78
C ASN A 77 29.46 -30.18 16.02
N GLU A 78 28.91 -29.95 17.22
CA GLU A 78 29.43 -30.51 18.48
C GLU A 78 28.64 -31.77 18.91
N GLN A 79 27.60 -32.16 18.18
CA GLN A 79 26.75 -33.29 18.53
C GLN A 79 27.30 -34.60 17.92
N GLU A 80 27.07 -35.72 18.61
CA GLU A 80 27.43 -37.06 18.13
C GLU A 80 26.78 -37.38 16.78
N GLU A 81 25.56 -36.87 16.55
CA GLU A 81 24.84 -37.05 15.28
C GLU A 81 25.58 -36.43 14.09
N CYS A 82 26.26 -35.29 14.26
CA CYS A 82 27.05 -34.69 13.19
C CYS A 82 28.27 -35.54 12.86
N LYS A 83 28.95 -36.09 13.87
CA LYS A 83 30.08 -37.00 13.67
C LYS A 83 29.62 -38.27 12.95
N ALA A 84 28.53 -38.87 13.40
CA ALA A 84 27.96 -40.06 12.78
C ALA A 84 27.52 -39.81 11.32
N ALA A 85 26.98 -38.63 11.01
CA ALA A 85 26.61 -38.26 9.65
C ALA A 85 27.82 -38.15 8.71
N LEU A 86 28.93 -37.57 9.19
CA LEU A 86 30.18 -37.48 8.43
C LEU A 86 30.82 -38.87 8.24
N ASP A 87 30.88 -39.68 9.30
CA ASP A 87 31.42 -41.04 9.26
C ASP A 87 30.60 -41.97 8.34
N PHE A 88 29.30 -41.70 8.19
CA PHE A 88 28.43 -42.45 7.29
C PHE A 88 28.81 -42.27 5.81
N ALA A 89 29.48 -41.16 5.47
CA ALA A 89 29.99 -40.82 4.13
C ALA A 89 28.94 -41.05 3.03
N ALA A 90 27.77 -40.40 3.20
CA ALA A 90 26.64 -40.59 2.30
C ALA A 90 26.90 -40.14 0.86
N ASP A 91 26.22 -40.75 -0.09
CA ASP A 91 26.20 -40.32 -1.50
C ASP A 91 25.27 -39.11 -1.70
N ARG A 92 24.24 -39.00 -0.86
CA ARG A 92 23.27 -37.89 -0.89
C ARG A 92 23.07 -37.34 0.53
N VAL A 93 23.17 -36.04 0.70
CA VAL A 93 23.01 -35.37 2.00
C VAL A 93 21.87 -34.36 1.93
N VAL A 94 20.93 -34.44 2.86
CA VAL A 94 19.81 -33.50 3.00
C VAL A 94 19.97 -32.77 4.33
N ILE A 95 20.20 -31.45 4.30
CA ILE A 95 20.46 -30.63 5.49
C ILE A 95 19.26 -29.73 5.79
N HIS A 96 18.59 -30.01 6.92
CA HIS A 96 17.49 -29.24 7.48
C HIS A 96 17.85 -28.67 8.85
N LEU A 97 18.70 -27.62 8.83
CA LEU A 97 19.12 -26.82 9.99
C LEU A 97 18.81 -25.34 9.76
N GLY A 98 18.58 -24.58 10.84
CA GLY A 98 18.15 -23.17 10.79
C GLY A 98 16.94 -22.85 11.66
N LEU A 99 16.05 -23.82 11.96
CA LEU A 99 14.85 -23.53 12.76
C LEU A 99 15.16 -23.05 14.17
N ASN A 100 16.04 -23.75 14.89
CA ASN A 100 16.41 -23.38 16.26
C ASN A 100 17.23 -22.10 16.30
N ASP A 101 17.88 -21.73 15.19
CA ASP A 101 18.62 -20.49 15.07
C ASP A 101 17.70 -19.26 15.13
N THR A 102 16.38 -19.42 14.98
CA THR A 102 15.36 -18.37 15.26
C THR A 102 15.14 -18.09 16.75
N ASP A 103 15.91 -18.72 17.65
CA ASP A 103 15.86 -18.46 19.07
C ASP A 103 16.55 -17.12 19.41
N PRO A 104 16.02 -16.30 20.34
CA PRO A 104 16.62 -15.04 20.75
C PRO A 104 18.00 -15.20 21.41
N ARG A 105 18.38 -16.41 21.84
CA ARG A 105 19.76 -16.69 22.30
C ARG A 105 20.75 -16.70 21.14
N ASP A 106 20.29 -16.94 19.90
CA ASP A 106 21.13 -17.19 18.75
C ASP A 106 21.08 -16.07 17.71
N TRP A 107 19.95 -15.89 17.01
CA TRP A 107 19.88 -15.01 15.83
C TRP A 107 20.37 -13.59 16.08
N PRO A 108 19.91 -12.89 17.13
CA PRO A 108 20.32 -11.50 17.35
C PRO A 108 21.82 -11.33 17.62
N ASN A 109 22.47 -12.37 18.15
CA ASN A 109 23.87 -12.31 18.59
C ASN A 109 24.83 -12.82 17.50
N TYR A 110 24.40 -13.77 16.66
CA TYR A 110 25.31 -14.53 15.80
C TYR A 110 24.86 -14.67 14.34
N ARG A 111 23.80 -13.99 13.90
CA ARG A 111 23.30 -14.09 12.50
C ARG A 111 24.37 -13.87 11.42
N ASP A 112 25.36 -13.01 11.69
CA ASP A 112 26.42 -12.70 10.72
C ASP A 112 27.36 -13.89 10.46
N ASP A 113 27.39 -14.87 11.37
CA ASP A 113 28.16 -16.11 11.23
C ASP A 113 27.36 -17.21 10.48
N PHE A 114 26.04 -17.06 10.30
CA PHE A 114 25.15 -18.14 9.80
C PHE A 114 25.60 -18.72 8.44
N THR A 115 25.84 -17.85 7.46
CA THR A 115 26.26 -18.25 6.11
C THR A 115 27.60 -18.99 6.15
N LYS A 116 28.57 -18.46 6.90
CA LYS A 116 29.91 -19.06 7.04
C LYS A 116 29.84 -20.44 7.71
N ASP A 117 29.05 -20.55 8.77
CA ASP A 117 28.89 -21.81 9.51
C ASP A 117 28.17 -22.87 8.66
N TYR A 118 27.18 -22.47 7.86
CA TYR A 118 26.54 -23.37 6.89
C TYR A 118 27.53 -23.89 5.85
N LEU A 119 28.27 -22.99 5.20
CA LEU A 119 29.26 -23.36 4.18
C LEU A 119 30.30 -24.32 4.75
N THR A 120 30.75 -24.07 6.00
CA THR A 120 31.70 -24.95 6.68
C THR A 120 31.13 -26.36 6.89
N LEU A 121 29.85 -26.49 7.23
CA LEU A 121 29.19 -27.79 7.37
C LEU A 121 29.09 -28.51 6.01
N ILE A 122 28.71 -27.79 4.95
CA ILE A 122 28.64 -28.34 3.57
C ILE A 122 30.02 -28.86 3.14
N ASP A 123 31.09 -28.09 3.38
CA ASP A 123 32.45 -28.47 3.04
C ASP A 123 32.92 -29.71 3.83
N ALA A 124 32.51 -29.84 5.10
CA ALA A 124 32.81 -31.04 5.89
C ALA A 124 32.21 -32.31 5.26
N PHE A 125 30.97 -32.25 4.75
CA PHE A 125 30.36 -33.38 4.03
C PHE A 125 31.08 -33.69 2.71
N ARG A 126 31.48 -32.66 1.96
CA ARG A 126 32.29 -32.84 0.74
C ARG A 126 33.67 -33.43 1.01
N GLN A 127 34.28 -33.11 2.15
CA GLN A 127 35.53 -33.73 2.58
C GLN A 127 35.34 -35.20 2.95
N ALA A 128 34.24 -35.53 3.65
CA ALA A 128 33.91 -36.91 4.02
C ALA A 128 33.60 -37.80 2.79
N ASN A 129 32.90 -37.25 1.79
CA ASN A 129 32.70 -37.89 0.50
C ASN A 129 32.72 -36.84 -0.64
N PRO A 130 33.82 -36.74 -1.42
CA PRO A 130 33.92 -35.76 -2.51
C PRO A 130 32.93 -35.95 -3.66
N LYS A 131 32.25 -37.10 -3.73
CA LYS A 131 31.23 -37.40 -4.74
C LYS A 131 29.81 -37.17 -4.24
N CYS A 132 29.62 -36.72 -2.99
CA CYS A 132 28.28 -36.54 -2.46
C CYS A 132 27.55 -35.38 -3.15
N GLU A 133 26.26 -35.60 -3.39
CA GLU A 133 25.32 -34.54 -3.77
C GLU A 133 24.64 -34.02 -2.51
N ILE A 134 24.58 -32.70 -2.37
CA ILE A 134 24.06 -32.04 -1.17
C ILE A 134 22.85 -31.21 -1.54
N TRP A 135 21.79 -31.33 -0.75
CA TRP A 135 20.64 -30.47 -0.74
C TRP A 135 20.52 -29.79 0.62
N ILE A 136 20.27 -28.49 0.61
CA ILE A 136 19.87 -27.75 1.81
C ILE A 136 18.40 -27.40 1.70
N CYS A 137 17.73 -27.28 2.84
CA CYS A 137 16.28 -27.15 2.87
C CYS A 137 15.86 -25.75 3.30
N ARG A 138 14.95 -25.12 2.54
CA ARG A 138 14.05 -24.14 3.16
C ARG A 138 13.34 -24.81 4.32
N LEU A 139 13.14 -24.06 5.39
CA LEU A 139 12.68 -24.57 6.65
C LEU A 139 11.20 -24.93 6.58
N THR A 140 10.79 -26.00 7.26
CA THR A 140 9.38 -26.21 7.58
C THR A 140 8.80 -24.99 8.30
N PRO A 141 7.49 -24.71 8.19
CA PRO A 141 6.91 -23.49 8.72
C PRO A 141 6.99 -23.37 10.25
N ILE A 142 7.12 -22.13 10.74
CA ILE A 142 6.78 -21.77 12.12
C ILE A 142 5.43 -21.07 12.08
N SER A 143 4.41 -21.64 12.72
CA SER A 143 3.05 -21.08 12.72
C SER A 143 2.93 -19.88 13.65
N HIS A 144 2.02 -18.94 13.32
CA HIS A 144 1.66 -17.79 14.17
C HIS A 144 1.40 -18.14 15.64
N ARG A 145 0.96 -19.37 15.94
CA ARG A 145 0.71 -19.87 17.30
C ARG A 145 1.97 -20.02 18.17
N HIS A 146 3.18 -19.92 17.59
CA HIS A 146 4.41 -19.97 18.36
C HIS A 146 4.52 -18.76 19.32
N THR A 147 4.90 -19.02 20.58
CA THR A 147 4.86 -18.01 21.66
C THR A 147 5.72 -16.77 21.40
N ARG A 148 6.77 -16.92 20.58
CA ARG A 148 7.72 -15.85 20.21
C ARG A 148 7.50 -15.31 18.79
N PHE A 149 6.39 -15.68 18.13
CA PHE A 149 6.16 -15.33 16.73
C PHE A 149 6.27 -13.83 16.48
N LYS A 150 5.53 -13.01 17.25
CA LYS A 150 5.52 -11.55 17.17
C LYS A 150 6.78 -10.87 17.75
N SER A 151 7.54 -11.56 18.59
CA SER A 151 8.72 -10.97 19.28
C SER A 151 10.03 -11.12 18.51
N GLY A 152 9.99 -11.57 17.25
CA GLY A 152 11.16 -11.68 16.37
C GLY A 152 11.27 -13.00 15.60
N THR A 153 10.73 -14.11 16.12
CA THR A 153 10.87 -15.44 15.48
C THR A 153 10.33 -15.45 14.05
N ARG A 154 9.18 -14.79 13.77
CA ARG A 154 8.65 -14.66 12.40
C ARG A 154 9.66 -13.99 11.46
N ASP A 155 10.22 -12.87 11.86
CA ASP A 155 11.08 -12.07 11.00
C ASP A 155 12.43 -12.76 10.77
N TRP A 156 13.00 -13.35 11.83
CA TRP A 156 14.25 -14.11 11.74
C TRP A 156 14.08 -15.38 10.92
N TYR A 157 12.93 -16.06 11.01
CA TYR A 157 12.61 -17.20 10.15
C TYR A 157 12.72 -16.85 8.67
N TRP A 158 12.15 -15.71 8.24
CA TRP A 158 12.22 -15.27 6.85
C TRP A 158 13.62 -14.79 6.44
N GLN A 159 14.40 -14.18 7.35
CA GLN A 159 15.81 -13.87 7.10
C GLN A 159 16.64 -15.13 6.90
N ILE A 160 16.42 -16.16 7.71
CA ILE A 160 17.09 -17.46 7.57
C ILE A 160 16.72 -18.14 6.25
N GLN A 161 15.44 -18.13 5.88
CA GLN A 161 15.01 -18.68 4.59
C GLN A 161 15.75 -18.02 3.43
N GLN A 162 15.87 -16.69 3.44
CA GLN A 162 16.63 -15.96 2.41
C GLN A 162 18.11 -16.35 2.41
N ASN A 163 18.74 -16.41 3.59
CA ASN A 163 20.14 -16.83 3.69
C ASN A 163 20.34 -18.25 3.15
N ILE A 164 19.41 -19.18 3.40
CA ILE A 164 19.48 -20.55 2.87
C ILE A 164 19.41 -20.56 1.34
N GLU A 165 18.55 -19.73 0.73
CA GLU A 165 18.49 -19.61 -0.73
C GLU A 165 19.81 -19.08 -1.29
N ASP A 166 20.39 -18.05 -0.67
CA ASP A 166 21.67 -17.48 -1.08
C ASP A 166 22.83 -18.49 -0.92
N ILE A 167 22.85 -19.24 0.19
CA ILE A 167 23.83 -20.29 0.45
C ILE A 167 23.72 -21.40 -0.60
N ALA A 168 22.52 -21.79 -1.03
CA ALA A 168 22.35 -22.83 -2.04
C ALA A 168 23.03 -22.45 -3.36
N VAL A 169 22.92 -21.17 -3.74
CA VAL A 169 23.60 -20.61 -4.91
C VAL A 169 25.11 -20.57 -4.71
N LEU A 170 25.58 -20.01 -3.59
CA LEU A 170 27.02 -19.87 -3.28
C LEU A 170 27.74 -21.21 -3.19
N ALA A 171 27.09 -22.20 -2.59
CA ALA A 171 27.67 -23.52 -2.36
C ALA A 171 27.48 -24.46 -3.54
N HIS A 172 26.68 -24.10 -4.56
CA HIS A 172 26.25 -24.99 -5.63
C HIS A 172 25.62 -26.29 -5.10
N THR A 173 24.66 -26.16 -4.18
CA THR A 173 23.87 -27.29 -3.67
C THR A 173 22.49 -27.30 -4.31
N GLY A 174 21.79 -28.44 -4.24
CA GLY A 174 20.35 -28.45 -4.46
C GLY A 174 19.62 -27.70 -3.33
N LEU A 175 18.42 -27.22 -3.63
CA LEU A 175 17.53 -26.58 -2.67
C LEU A 175 16.21 -27.35 -2.61
N ILE A 176 15.78 -27.73 -1.41
CA ILE A 176 14.49 -28.40 -1.18
C ILE A 176 13.57 -27.45 -0.43
N ASP A 177 12.37 -27.22 -0.96
CA ASP A 177 11.36 -26.38 -0.31
C ASP A 177 10.47 -27.20 0.61
N LEU A 178 10.83 -27.28 1.91
CA LEU A 178 9.99 -27.93 2.92
C LEU A 178 8.91 -27.01 3.52
N HIS A 179 8.81 -25.77 3.04
CA HIS A 179 7.87 -24.78 3.55
C HIS A 179 6.50 -24.89 2.87
N THR A 180 6.46 -24.79 1.54
CA THR A 180 5.21 -24.52 0.79
C THR A 180 4.10 -25.55 1.04
N GLU A 181 4.37 -26.86 0.92
CA GLU A 181 3.31 -27.87 1.10
C GLU A 181 2.78 -27.98 2.56
N LEU A 182 3.49 -27.40 3.53
CA LEU A 182 3.11 -27.40 4.94
C LEU A 182 2.55 -26.06 5.43
N TYR A 183 2.82 -24.96 4.73
CA TYR A 183 2.51 -23.61 5.22
C TYR A 183 1.01 -23.39 5.40
N ASP A 184 0.23 -23.93 4.48
CA ASP A 184 -1.23 -23.87 4.47
C ASP A 184 -1.87 -24.99 5.30
N ARG A 185 -1.06 -25.74 6.06
CA ARG A 185 -1.46 -26.88 6.90
C ARG A 185 -1.05 -26.71 8.37
N PRO A 186 -1.45 -25.61 9.04
CA PRO A 186 -1.17 -25.41 10.45
C PRO A 186 -1.79 -26.50 11.35
N ASP A 187 -2.79 -27.25 10.86
CA ASP A 187 -3.36 -28.42 11.52
C ASP A 187 -2.35 -29.58 11.67
N LEU A 188 -1.33 -29.63 10.81
CA LEU A 188 -0.25 -30.61 10.87
C LEU A 188 0.91 -30.20 11.79
N LEU A 189 0.83 -29.03 12.44
CA LEU A 189 1.85 -28.50 13.36
C LEU A 189 1.24 -28.31 14.76
N PRO A 190 0.96 -29.38 15.54
CA PRO A 190 0.22 -29.29 16.80
C PRO A 190 0.76 -28.26 17.79
N ASP A 191 2.08 -28.13 17.89
CA ASP A 191 2.80 -27.20 18.77
C ASP A 191 3.37 -25.96 18.04
N ALA A 192 2.84 -25.68 16.83
CA ALA A 192 3.27 -24.60 15.94
C ALA A 192 4.65 -24.77 15.27
N LEU A 193 5.34 -25.90 15.47
CA LEU A 193 6.70 -26.12 14.94
C LEU A 193 6.91 -27.54 14.36
N HIS A 194 6.54 -28.58 15.11
CA HIS A 194 6.85 -29.96 14.75
C HIS A 194 5.71 -30.61 13.97
N PRO A 195 5.99 -31.28 12.84
CA PRO A 195 4.98 -31.94 12.04
C PRO A 195 4.43 -33.21 12.72
N THR A 196 3.15 -33.51 12.49
CA THR A 196 2.57 -34.84 12.74
C THR A 196 3.19 -35.91 11.81
N ALA A 197 2.81 -37.18 11.98
CA ALA A 197 3.21 -38.24 11.05
C ALA A 197 2.78 -37.97 9.60
N GLU A 198 1.61 -37.33 9.39
CA GLU A 198 1.16 -36.92 8.06
C GLU A 198 2.03 -35.79 7.50
N GLY A 199 2.36 -34.78 8.32
CA GLY A 199 3.27 -33.70 7.94
C GLY A 199 4.68 -34.20 7.62
N ALA A 200 5.19 -35.16 8.38
CA ALA A 200 6.45 -35.84 8.07
C ALA A 200 6.39 -36.62 6.75
N GLY A 201 5.23 -37.14 6.37
CA GLY A 201 5.01 -37.76 5.07
C GLY A 201 5.07 -36.77 3.90
N ILE A 202 4.59 -35.53 4.10
CA ILE A 202 4.74 -34.43 3.15
C ILE A 202 6.23 -34.08 2.95
N ILE A 203 6.98 -33.95 4.05
CA ILE A 203 8.44 -33.71 4.00
C ILE A 203 9.14 -34.85 3.25
N ALA A 204 8.83 -36.11 3.58
CA ALA A 204 9.44 -37.27 2.94
C ALA A 204 9.17 -37.32 1.43
N ARG A 205 7.94 -37.02 0.99
CA ARG A 205 7.62 -36.94 -0.46
C ARG A 205 8.37 -35.80 -1.14
N THR A 206 8.47 -34.65 -0.50
CA THR A 206 9.19 -33.48 -1.04
C THR A 206 10.66 -33.79 -1.23
N VAL A 207 11.30 -34.41 -0.23
CA VAL A 207 12.69 -34.87 -0.33
C VAL A 207 12.84 -35.98 -1.38
N TYR A 208 11.94 -36.96 -1.40
CA TYR A 208 11.94 -38.03 -2.41
C TYR A 208 11.94 -37.48 -3.83
N ARG A 209 11.05 -36.51 -4.13
CA ARG A 209 10.95 -35.88 -5.45
C ARG A 209 12.26 -35.16 -5.82
N ALA A 210 12.82 -34.39 -4.90
CA ALA A 210 14.07 -33.67 -5.13
C ALA A 210 15.27 -34.61 -5.36
N LEU A 211 15.36 -35.71 -4.60
CA LEU A 211 16.46 -36.66 -4.74
C LEU A 211 16.35 -37.52 -6.02
N THR A 212 15.13 -37.82 -6.46
CA THR A 212 14.92 -38.73 -7.60
C THR A 212 14.67 -37.99 -8.91
N GLY A 213 14.34 -36.70 -8.87
CA GLY A 213 13.81 -35.94 -10.01
C GLY A 213 12.41 -36.38 -10.43
N ASN A 214 11.78 -37.33 -9.73
CA ASN A 214 10.48 -37.88 -10.08
C ASN A 214 9.36 -37.12 -9.34
N TYR A 215 8.66 -36.27 -10.09
CA TYR A 215 7.53 -35.47 -9.60
C TYR A 215 6.17 -36.08 -9.98
N GLY A 216 6.17 -37.29 -10.55
CA GLY A 216 4.97 -37.97 -11.01
C GLY A 216 4.61 -37.68 -12.46
N GLY A 217 5.59 -37.27 -13.28
CA GLY A 217 5.41 -36.95 -14.69
C GLY A 217 4.64 -35.66 -14.96
N LEU A 218 4.31 -35.42 -16.23
CA LEU A 218 3.62 -34.24 -16.71
C LEU A 218 2.23 -34.09 -16.08
N GLN A 219 2.03 -32.98 -15.35
CA GLN A 219 0.79 -32.62 -14.68
C GLN A 219 0.50 -31.14 -14.89
N MET A 220 -0.78 -30.82 -15.07
CA MET A 220 -1.27 -29.46 -15.23
C MET A 220 -2.22 -29.09 -14.07
N PRO A 221 -2.35 -27.78 -13.78
CA PRO A 221 -3.27 -27.31 -12.76
C PRO A 221 -4.72 -27.62 -13.15
N VAL A 222 -5.58 -27.85 -12.16
CA VAL A 222 -6.98 -28.31 -12.38
C VAL A 222 -7.84 -27.35 -13.21
N ILE A 223 -7.46 -26.07 -13.31
CA ILE A 223 -8.15 -25.09 -14.16
C ILE A 223 -7.93 -25.35 -15.67
N TYR A 224 -6.91 -26.12 -16.06
CA TYR A 224 -6.70 -26.52 -17.45
C TYR A 224 -7.55 -27.74 -17.77
N SER A 225 -8.61 -27.54 -18.56
CA SER A 225 -9.48 -28.58 -19.07
C SER A 225 -9.93 -28.27 -20.50
N ASP A 226 -10.63 -29.20 -21.14
CA ASP A 226 -11.38 -28.92 -22.37
C ASP A 226 -12.34 -27.73 -22.17
N ASN A 227 -12.70 -27.06 -23.27
CA ASN A 227 -13.63 -25.93 -23.33
C ASN A 227 -13.17 -24.64 -22.62
N MET A 228 -11.93 -24.56 -22.12
CA MET A 228 -11.45 -23.35 -21.43
C MET A 228 -11.29 -22.14 -22.35
N VAL A 229 -11.22 -20.96 -21.74
CA VAL A 229 -10.84 -19.70 -22.40
C VAL A 229 -9.48 -19.26 -21.87
N LEU A 230 -8.53 -18.99 -22.76
CA LEU A 230 -7.26 -18.37 -22.43
C LEU A 230 -7.33 -16.86 -22.72
N GLN A 231 -6.67 -16.05 -21.87
CA GLN A 231 -6.69 -14.60 -21.97
C GLN A 231 -6.05 -14.10 -23.28
N ARG A 232 -6.77 -13.28 -24.04
CA ARG A 232 -6.28 -12.63 -25.25
C ARG A 232 -5.36 -11.45 -24.95
N GLU A 233 -4.57 -11.07 -25.96
CA GLU A 233 -3.81 -9.81 -26.03
C GLU A 233 -2.82 -9.58 -24.88
N LYS A 234 -2.43 -10.66 -24.20
CA LYS A 234 -1.34 -10.69 -23.21
C LYS A 234 -0.43 -11.90 -23.46
N PRO A 235 0.85 -11.84 -23.09
CA PRO A 235 1.70 -13.04 -23.09
C PRO A 235 1.05 -14.13 -22.25
N LEU A 236 0.96 -15.34 -22.80
CA LEU A 236 0.30 -16.48 -22.15
C LEU A 236 1.36 -17.33 -21.46
N ARG A 237 1.41 -17.24 -20.13
CA ARG A 237 2.21 -18.17 -19.32
C ARG A 237 1.43 -19.48 -19.15
N ILE A 238 1.95 -20.56 -19.71
CA ILE A 238 1.50 -21.93 -19.46
C ILE A 238 2.53 -22.59 -18.55
N ALA A 239 2.09 -23.11 -17.41
CA ALA A 239 2.97 -23.69 -16.40
C ALA A 239 2.34 -24.95 -15.78
N GLY A 240 3.19 -25.82 -15.27
CA GLY A 240 2.77 -27.06 -14.61
C GLY A 240 3.95 -27.76 -13.94
N THR A 241 3.76 -29.04 -13.65
CA THR A 241 4.78 -29.92 -13.05
C THR A 241 5.17 -31.02 -14.04
N ALA A 242 6.44 -31.43 -14.06
CA ALA A 242 6.91 -32.63 -14.74
C ALA A 242 8.13 -33.20 -14.01
N ASN A 243 8.70 -34.32 -14.47
CA ASN A 243 9.96 -34.78 -13.85
C ASN A 243 11.10 -33.81 -14.18
N ALA A 244 12.04 -33.65 -13.25
CA ALA A 244 13.17 -32.75 -13.39
C ALA A 244 14.02 -33.11 -14.62
N GLY A 245 14.42 -32.09 -15.39
CA GLY A 245 15.21 -32.27 -16.62
C GLY A 245 14.41 -32.66 -17.86
N GLU A 246 13.12 -32.99 -17.74
CA GLU A 246 12.29 -33.27 -18.92
C GLU A 246 12.15 -32.02 -19.80
N LYS A 247 12.21 -32.22 -21.12
CA LYS A 247 11.86 -31.20 -22.10
C LYS A 247 10.35 -31.18 -22.30
N VAL A 248 9.70 -30.07 -21.91
CA VAL A 248 8.27 -29.85 -22.13
C VAL A 248 8.08 -28.99 -23.36
N ALA A 249 7.24 -29.45 -24.29
CA ALA A 249 6.82 -28.70 -25.48
C ALA A 249 5.35 -28.33 -25.37
N VAL A 250 5.03 -27.06 -25.63
CA VAL A 250 3.67 -26.51 -25.62
C VAL A 250 3.34 -25.99 -27.01
N SER A 251 2.15 -26.31 -27.53
CA SER A 251 1.67 -25.75 -28.80
C SER A 251 0.18 -25.46 -28.81
N ILE A 252 -0.21 -24.33 -29.39
CA ILE A 252 -1.60 -23.92 -29.59
C ILE A 252 -1.66 -22.91 -30.73
N ALA A 253 -2.69 -22.98 -31.58
CA ALA A 253 -2.93 -22.01 -32.67
C ALA A 253 -1.71 -21.75 -33.58
N GLY A 254 -0.89 -22.77 -33.83
CA GLY A 254 0.34 -22.67 -34.63
C GLY A 254 1.56 -22.09 -33.88
N GLN A 255 1.37 -21.53 -32.68
CA GLN A 255 2.46 -21.13 -31.80
C GLN A 255 3.06 -22.36 -31.09
N LYS A 256 4.35 -22.27 -30.79
CA LYS A 256 5.11 -23.30 -30.07
C LYS A 256 6.05 -22.65 -29.07
N GLY A 257 6.27 -23.32 -27.95
CA GLY A 257 7.32 -22.98 -27.00
C GLY A 257 7.80 -24.23 -26.27
N GLU A 258 9.00 -24.15 -25.73
CA GLU A 258 9.64 -25.27 -25.04
C GLU A 258 10.29 -24.77 -23.75
N ALA A 259 10.33 -25.64 -22.75
CA ALA A 259 11.03 -25.41 -21.50
C ALA A 259 11.70 -26.70 -21.03
N ILE A 260 12.75 -26.58 -20.22
CA ILE A 260 13.28 -27.69 -19.45
C ILE A 260 12.72 -27.57 -18.03
N THR A 261 12.19 -28.67 -17.52
CA THR A 261 11.68 -28.73 -16.15
C THR A 261 12.82 -28.55 -15.16
N ALA A 262 12.65 -27.60 -14.25
CA ALA A 262 13.63 -27.29 -13.23
C ALA A 262 13.76 -28.45 -12.22
N SER A 263 14.80 -28.38 -11.38
CA SER A 263 15.07 -29.40 -10.36
C SER A 263 13.97 -29.51 -9.30
N ASP A 264 13.09 -28.50 -9.17
CA ASP A 264 11.93 -28.52 -8.29
C ASP A 264 10.65 -29.06 -8.95
N GLY A 265 10.78 -29.61 -10.16
CA GLY A 265 9.67 -30.19 -10.93
C GLY A 265 8.81 -29.18 -11.68
N LYS A 266 9.07 -27.87 -11.54
CA LYS A 266 8.26 -26.84 -12.21
C LYS A 266 8.80 -26.52 -13.60
N TRP A 267 7.88 -26.22 -14.50
CA TRP A 267 8.21 -25.71 -15.83
C TRP A 267 7.23 -24.60 -16.21
N SER A 268 7.65 -23.70 -17.11
CA SER A 268 6.74 -22.73 -17.71
C SER A 268 7.21 -22.29 -19.09
N VAL A 269 6.26 -22.10 -20.00
CA VAL A 269 6.45 -21.54 -21.33
C VAL A 269 5.63 -20.25 -21.42
N ILE A 270 6.22 -19.19 -21.97
CA ILE A 270 5.52 -17.95 -22.29
C ILE A 270 5.30 -17.90 -23.81
N LEU A 271 4.03 -17.90 -24.22
CA LEU A 271 3.63 -17.76 -25.61
C LEU A 271 3.29 -16.30 -25.95
N PRO A 272 3.60 -15.83 -27.17
CA PRO A 272 3.21 -14.51 -27.65
C PRO A 272 1.70 -14.23 -27.51
N PRO A 273 1.30 -12.95 -27.32
CA PRO A 273 -0.11 -12.55 -27.27
C PRO A 273 -0.90 -13.04 -28.49
N MET A 274 -2.10 -13.55 -28.24
CA MET A 274 -3.03 -14.03 -29.27
C MET A 274 -4.25 -13.13 -29.36
N LYS A 275 -4.79 -12.97 -30.58
CA LYS A 275 -6.09 -12.34 -30.80
C LYS A 275 -7.21 -13.32 -30.41
N ALA A 276 -8.40 -12.78 -30.16
CA ALA A 276 -9.58 -13.61 -29.92
C ALA A 276 -9.84 -14.58 -31.07
N GLY A 277 -10.23 -15.81 -30.78
CA GLY A 277 -10.43 -16.86 -31.79
C GLY A 277 -10.56 -18.26 -31.20
N GLY A 278 -10.48 -19.27 -32.08
CA GLY A 278 -10.68 -20.68 -31.76
C GLY A 278 -11.88 -21.27 -32.50
N PRO A 279 -12.23 -22.55 -32.24
CA PRO A 279 -11.60 -23.43 -31.27
C PRO A 279 -10.20 -23.89 -31.70
N TYR A 280 -9.31 -24.06 -30.72
CA TYR A 280 -7.97 -24.61 -30.89
C TYR A 280 -7.78 -25.85 -30.00
N THR A 281 -6.66 -26.54 -30.21
CA THR A 281 -6.14 -27.56 -29.30
C THR A 281 -4.86 -27.02 -28.64
N LEU A 282 -4.81 -27.07 -27.31
CA LEU A 282 -3.58 -26.89 -26.53
C LEU A 282 -2.96 -28.26 -26.30
N SER A 283 -1.79 -28.49 -26.90
CA SER A 283 -1.02 -29.72 -26.70
C SER A 283 0.20 -29.44 -25.85
N ILE A 284 0.41 -30.27 -24.82
CA ILE A 284 1.56 -30.21 -23.92
C ILE A 284 2.16 -31.61 -23.87
N SER A 285 3.45 -31.74 -24.16
CA SER A 285 4.12 -33.04 -24.18
C SER A 285 5.47 -32.98 -23.48
N ALA A 286 5.77 -34.03 -22.74
CA ALA A 286 7.06 -34.33 -22.14
C ALA A 286 7.39 -35.82 -22.33
N GLU A 287 8.56 -36.28 -21.91
CA GLU A 287 8.92 -37.69 -21.97
C GLU A 287 7.96 -38.58 -21.17
N SER A 288 7.47 -38.06 -20.03
CA SER A 288 6.53 -38.76 -19.16
C SER A 288 5.08 -38.81 -19.65
N GLY A 289 4.70 -38.06 -20.69
CA GLY A 289 3.33 -38.08 -21.20
C GLY A 289 2.94 -36.89 -22.09
N LYS A 290 1.71 -36.94 -22.59
CA LYS A 290 1.10 -35.89 -23.42
C LYS A 290 -0.31 -35.58 -22.93
N LEU A 291 -0.63 -34.29 -22.82
CA LEU A 291 -1.94 -33.75 -22.47
C LEU A 291 -2.44 -32.89 -23.64
N ASP A 292 -3.60 -33.23 -24.19
CA ASP A 292 -4.26 -32.47 -25.25
C ASP A 292 -5.60 -31.93 -24.71
N TYR A 293 -5.75 -30.60 -24.68
CA TYR A 293 -7.00 -29.93 -24.34
C TYR A 293 -7.64 -29.37 -25.60
N THR A 294 -8.91 -29.66 -25.80
CA THR A 294 -9.67 -29.38 -27.03
C THR A 294 -10.77 -28.34 -26.80
N ASN A 295 -11.23 -27.72 -27.90
CA ASN A 295 -12.25 -26.67 -27.86
C ASN A 295 -11.81 -25.43 -27.06
N ILE A 296 -10.52 -25.08 -27.16
CA ILE A 296 -9.94 -23.93 -26.46
C ILE A 296 -10.24 -22.65 -27.22
N LEU A 297 -10.76 -21.64 -26.52
CA LEU A 297 -10.99 -20.31 -27.07
C LEU A 297 -9.94 -19.32 -26.54
N ILE A 298 -9.60 -18.33 -27.35
CA ILE A 298 -8.85 -17.15 -26.92
C ILE A 298 -9.85 -16.00 -26.75
N GLY A 299 -9.91 -15.39 -25.57
CA GLY A 299 -10.95 -14.42 -25.21
C GLY A 299 -10.65 -13.64 -23.94
N GLU A 300 -11.68 -13.08 -23.31
CA GLU A 300 -11.54 -12.42 -22.00
C GLU A 300 -11.78 -13.40 -20.87
N VAL A 301 -10.96 -13.36 -19.81
CA VAL A 301 -11.14 -14.21 -18.63
C VAL A 301 -11.28 -13.34 -17.39
N TRP A 302 -12.36 -13.56 -16.62
CA TRP A 302 -12.62 -12.82 -15.39
C TRP A 302 -12.84 -13.74 -14.20
N LEU A 303 -12.25 -13.37 -13.05
CA LEU A 303 -12.48 -14.03 -11.78
C LEU A 303 -13.64 -13.32 -11.04
N CYS A 304 -14.68 -14.08 -10.74
CA CYS A 304 -15.89 -13.64 -10.07
C CYS A 304 -15.91 -14.25 -8.67
N SER A 305 -15.75 -13.43 -7.64
CA SER A 305 -15.57 -13.92 -6.26
C SER A 305 -16.29 -13.10 -5.19
N GLY A 306 -16.31 -13.62 -3.96
CA GLY A 306 -17.01 -13.03 -2.82
C GLY A 306 -17.90 -14.04 -2.11
N GLN A 307 -19.00 -13.56 -1.54
CA GLN A 307 -19.89 -14.38 -0.71
C GLN A 307 -21.24 -14.68 -1.36
N SER A 308 -22.30 -14.81 -0.55
CA SER A 308 -23.63 -15.29 -0.95
C SER A 308 -24.26 -14.46 -2.07
N ASN A 309 -24.05 -13.14 -2.10
CA ASN A 309 -24.57 -12.30 -3.17
C ASN A 309 -23.85 -12.50 -4.51
N MET A 310 -22.55 -12.83 -4.52
CA MET A 310 -21.85 -13.31 -5.72
C MET A 310 -22.30 -14.73 -6.09
N ALA A 311 -22.48 -15.63 -5.11
CA ALA A 311 -22.91 -17.01 -5.34
C ALA A 311 -24.39 -17.14 -5.76
N PHE A 312 -25.16 -16.05 -5.72
CA PHE A 312 -26.59 -16.04 -5.98
C PHE A 312 -26.89 -16.49 -7.41
N GLN A 313 -27.67 -17.57 -7.56
CA GLN A 313 -27.85 -18.24 -8.85
C GLN A 313 -28.90 -17.57 -9.73
N VAL A 314 -28.75 -17.70 -11.06
CA VAL A 314 -29.77 -17.32 -12.06
C VAL A 314 -31.13 -17.95 -11.75
N SER A 315 -31.15 -19.20 -11.28
CA SER A 315 -32.37 -19.91 -10.88
C SER A 315 -33.15 -19.22 -9.75
N SER A 316 -32.48 -18.42 -8.91
CA SER A 316 -33.06 -17.70 -7.77
C SER A 316 -33.44 -16.25 -8.11
N ALA A 317 -33.04 -15.75 -9.29
CA ALA A 317 -33.40 -14.40 -9.73
C ALA A 317 -34.92 -14.26 -9.91
N VAL A 318 -35.40 -13.02 -10.07
CA VAL A 318 -36.79 -12.80 -10.49
C VAL A 318 -37.07 -13.45 -11.84
N ASP A 319 -38.28 -13.96 -12.05
CA ASP A 319 -38.61 -14.82 -13.19
C ASP A 319 -38.34 -14.15 -14.55
N SER A 320 -38.57 -12.85 -14.66
CA SER A 320 -38.29 -12.06 -15.86
C SER A 320 -36.79 -12.03 -16.19
N GLN A 321 -35.93 -11.78 -15.21
CA GLN A 321 -34.47 -11.80 -15.39
C GLN A 321 -33.98 -13.21 -15.71
N ARG A 322 -34.46 -14.21 -14.96
CA ARG A 322 -34.12 -15.62 -15.20
C ARG A 322 -34.42 -16.01 -16.64
N LYS A 323 -35.65 -15.76 -17.13
CA LYS A 323 -36.04 -16.06 -18.51
C LYS A 323 -35.10 -15.39 -19.53
N ALA A 324 -34.82 -14.11 -19.36
CA ALA A 324 -33.92 -13.37 -20.25
C ALA A 324 -32.49 -13.96 -20.27
N PHE A 325 -31.98 -14.38 -19.11
CA PHE A 325 -30.67 -15.04 -19.02
C PHE A 325 -30.64 -16.37 -19.78
N LEU A 326 -31.68 -17.21 -19.64
CA LEU A 326 -31.74 -18.50 -20.32
C LEU A 326 -31.85 -18.34 -21.84
N GLU A 327 -32.70 -17.43 -22.31
CA GLU A 327 -32.84 -17.12 -23.74
C GLU A 327 -31.54 -16.58 -24.37
N PHE A 328 -30.73 -15.86 -23.59
CA PHE A 328 -29.41 -15.41 -24.02
C PHE A 328 -28.41 -16.57 -24.03
N ALA A 329 -28.34 -17.34 -22.93
CA ALA A 329 -27.44 -18.47 -22.75
C ALA A 329 -27.57 -19.51 -23.86
N ALA A 330 -28.81 -19.82 -24.29
CA ALA A 330 -29.10 -20.77 -25.37
C ALA A 330 -28.39 -20.45 -26.70
N ARG A 331 -28.00 -19.19 -26.92
CA ARG A 331 -27.38 -18.69 -28.16
C ARG A 331 -25.91 -18.31 -28.00
N LYS A 332 -25.32 -18.56 -26.83
CA LYS A 332 -24.01 -18.00 -26.45
C LYS A 332 -23.01 -19.06 -25.97
N PRO A 333 -22.79 -20.16 -26.70
CA PRO A 333 -21.83 -21.19 -26.28
C PRO A 333 -20.42 -20.62 -26.07
N GLN A 334 -20.00 -19.58 -26.79
CA GLN A 334 -18.69 -18.93 -26.65
C GLN A 334 -18.43 -18.30 -25.26
N ILE A 335 -19.45 -18.20 -24.40
CA ILE A 335 -19.24 -17.96 -22.98
C ILE A 335 -18.91 -19.30 -22.32
N ARG A 336 -17.81 -19.37 -21.58
CA ARG A 336 -17.38 -20.57 -20.87
C ARG A 336 -17.40 -20.33 -19.37
N LEU A 337 -17.92 -21.28 -18.62
CA LEU A 337 -18.14 -21.17 -17.19
C LEU A 337 -17.27 -22.19 -16.46
N PHE A 338 -16.47 -21.71 -15.50
CA PHE A 338 -15.73 -22.54 -14.56
C PHE A 338 -16.30 -22.27 -13.15
N ASP A 339 -17.16 -23.17 -12.68
CA ASP A 339 -17.99 -22.96 -11.48
C ASP A 339 -17.45 -23.77 -10.29
N MET A 340 -16.60 -23.14 -9.47
CA MET A 340 -15.97 -23.78 -8.31
C MET A 340 -17.00 -23.96 -7.19
N LYS A 341 -17.68 -25.11 -7.19
CA LYS A 341 -18.72 -25.41 -6.19
C LYS A 341 -18.13 -26.00 -4.91
N PRO A 342 -18.61 -25.55 -3.73
CA PRO A 342 -18.27 -26.22 -2.50
C PRO A 342 -18.87 -27.63 -2.47
N ARG A 343 -18.15 -28.58 -1.88
CA ARG A 343 -18.69 -29.92 -1.56
C ARG A 343 -19.78 -29.81 -0.50
N TRP A 344 -19.63 -28.87 0.45
CA TRP A 344 -20.56 -28.62 1.55
C TRP A 344 -20.90 -27.14 1.70
N LEU A 345 -22.20 -26.85 1.81
CA LEU A 345 -22.67 -25.51 2.15
C LEU A 345 -22.48 -25.25 3.65
N THR A 346 -22.18 -24.00 4.01
CA THR A 346 -22.00 -23.50 5.38
C THR A 346 -23.35 -23.28 6.10
N ASN A 347 -24.29 -24.23 5.95
CA ASN A 347 -25.61 -24.21 6.58
C ASN A 347 -25.53 -24.49 8.09
N ALA A 348 -26.59 -24.23 8.85
CA ALA A 348 -26.63 -24.39 10.31
C ALA A 348 -26.79 -25.85 10.73
N VAL A 349 -25.81 -26.69 10.40
CA VAL A 349 -25.81 -28.14 10.63
C VAL A 349 -24.46 -28.60 11.14
N GLU A 350 -24.41 -29.72 11.86
CA GLU A 350 -23.15 -30.35 12.22
C GLU A 350 -22.63 -31.19 11.06
N TRP A 351 -21.36 -31.03 10.69
CA TRP A 351 -20.73 -31.86 9.68
C TRP A 351 -20.22 -33.17 10.26
N ASP A 352 -20.22 -34.22 9.43
CA ASP A 352 -19.65 -35.53 9.80
C ASP A 352 -18.11 -35.50 9.81
N ILE A 353 -17.50 -36.54 10.39
CA ILE A 353 -16.04 -36.63 10.58
C ILE A 353 -15.30 -36.66 9.22
N SER A 354 -15.89 -37.27 8.19
CA SER A 354 -15.26 -37.35 6.86
C SER A 354 -15.18 -35.99 6.17
N THR A 355 -16.20 -35.16 6.36
CA THR A 355 -16.24 -33.77 5.90
C THR A 355 -15.14 -32.96 6.60
N LEU A 356 -14.99 -33.13 7.91
CA LEU A 356 -14.00 -32.44 8.71
C LEU A 356 -12.55 -32.83 8.33
N ASP A 357 -12.28 -34.11 8.05
CA ASP A 357 -10.99 -34.56 7.52
C ASP A 357 -10.69 -33.94 6.14
N SER A 358 -11.69 -33.91 5.25
CA SER A 358 -11.55 -33.32 3.92
C SER A 358 -11.21 -31.82 3.99
N LEU A 359 -11.82 -31.08 4.93
CA LEU A 359 -11.51 -29.67 5.16
C LEU A 359 -10.07 -29.45 5.63
N ASN A 360 -9.57 -30.29 6.55
CA ASN A 360 -8.19 -30.21 6.99
C ASN A 360 -7.22 -30.41 5.82
N ARG A 361 -7.57 -31.24 4.83
CA ARG A 361 -6.80 -31.50 3.61
C ARG A 361 -7.00 -30.46 2.49
N LEU A 362 -7.65 -29.33 2.78
CA LEU A 362 -8.00 -28.28 1.80
C LEU A 362 -8.89 -28.76 0.63
N GLN A 363 -9.59 -29.89 0.80
CA GLN A 363 -10.43 -30.49 -0.24
C GLN A 363 -11.88 -29.98 -0.16
N TYR A 364 -12.06 -28.66 -0.08
CA TYR A 364 -13.38 -28.06 0.10
C TYR A 364 -14.23 -28.02 -1.18
N TYR A 365 -13.59 -27.83 -2.33
CA TYR A 365 -14.26 -27.68 -3.62
C TYR A 365 -14.47 -29.02 -4.31
N ARG A 366 -15.54 -29.11 -5.12
CA ARG A 366 -15.75 -30.21 -6.06
C ARG A 366 -14.76 -30.08 -7.22
N ASP A 367 -14.43 -31.21 -7.82
CA ASP A 367 -13.67 -31.22 -9.06
C ASP A 367 -14.48 -30.43 -10.11
N THR A 368 -13.81 -29.48 -10.75
CA THR A 368 -14.43 -28.46 -11.60
C THR A 368 -13.75 -28.46 -12.96
N GLU A 369 -14.54 -28.29 -14.01
CA GLU A 369 -14.09 -28.23 -15.40
C GLU A 369 -14.81 -27.09 -16.12
N TRP A 370 -14.22 -26.59 -17.20
CA TRP A 370 -14.87 -25.58 -18.03
C TRP A 370 -16.05 -26.17 -18.80
N LYS A 371 -17.18 -25.46 -18.76
CA LYS A 371 -18.40 -25.83 -19.48
C LYS A 371 -18.82 -24.76 -20.47
N GLU A 372 -19.35 -25.20 -21.61
CA GLU A 372 -20.03 -24.31 -22.54
C GLU A 372 -21.27 -23.68 -21.86
N CYS A 373 -21.53 -22.41 -22.17
CA CYS A 373 -22.76 -21.76 -21.72
C CYS A 373 -23.96 -22.29 -22.51
N ASN A 374 -24.98 -22.73 -21.77
CA ASN A 374 -26.30 -23.09 -22.25
C ASN A 374 -27.31 -22.80 -21.12
N GLU A 375 -28.59 -23.09 -21.35
CA GLU A 375 -29.63 -22.84 -20.34
C GLU A 375 -29.35 -23.55 -19.02
N GLU A 376 -28.92 -24.82 -19.02
CA GLU A 376 -28.67 -25.57 -17.79
C GLU A 376 -27.48 -24.99 -17.00
N THR A 377 -26.36 -24.75 -17.67
CA THR A 377 -25.14 -24.27 -17.02
C THR A 377 -25.33 -22.85 -16.50
N ALA A 378 -25.95 -21.97 -17.29
CA ALA A 378 -26.26 -20.61 -16.86
C ALA A 378 -27.27 -20.57 -15.69
N ASN A 379 -28.32 -21.39 -15.72
CA ASN A 379 -29.35 -21.40 -14.66
C ASN A 379 -28.78 -21.74 -13.27
N ARG A 380 -27.68 -22.49 -13.21
CA ARG A 380 -27.00 -22.91 -11.97
C ARG A 380 -25.78 -22.06 -11.62
N PHE A 381 -25.46 -21.05 -12.44
CA PHE A 381 -24.33 -20.14 -12.27
C PHE A 381 -24.75 -18.84 -11.58
N SER A 382 -23.78 -18.03 -11.16
CA SER A 382 -24.02 -16.71 -10.56
C SER A 382 -24.75 -15.77 -11.50
N ALA A 383 -25.86 -15.19 -11.05
CA ALA A 383 -26.62 -14.19 -11.79
C ALA A 383 -25.83 -12.89 -12.01
N ILE A 384 -25.01 -12.49 -11.04
CA ILE A 384 -24.15 -11.31 -11.11
C ILE A 384 -23.05 -11.53 -12.15
N ALA A 385 -22.31 -12.64 -12.04
CA ALA A 385 -21.23 -12.96 -12.96
C ALA A 385 -21.76 -13.18 -14.39
N PHE A 386 -22.93 -13.81 -14.52
CA PHE A 386 -23.53 -14.06 -15.83
C PHE A 386 -23.98 -12.77 -16.52
N ALA A 387 -24.64 -11.85 -15.80
CA ALA A 387 -24.99 -10.53 -16.35
C ALA A 387 -23.75 -9.73 -16.78
N PHE A 388 -22.69 -9.77 -15.97
CA PHE A 388 -21.40 -9.18 -16.30
C PHE A 388 -20.82 -9.75 -17.60
N GLY A 389 -20.71 -11.08 -17.70
CA GLY A 389 -20.15 -11.74 -18.88
C GLY A 389 -21.04 -11.62 -20.12
N GLN A 390 -22.36 -11.58 -19.96
CA GLN A 390 -23.30 -11.29 -21.04
C GLN A 390 -23.01 -9.92 -21.66
N MET A 391 -22.91 -8.88 -20.83
CA MET A 391 -22.66 -7.52 -21.32
C MET A 391 -21.27 -7.39 -21.97
N LEU A 392 -20.24 -8.04 -21.43
CA LEU A 392 -18.93 -8.09 -22.08
C LEU A 392 -18.98 -8.82 -23.41
N SER A 393 -19.65 -9.97 -23.48
CA SER A 393 -19.79 -10.73 -24.72
C SER A 393 -20.47 -9.92 -25.82
N ASP A 394 -21.55 -9.20 -25.47
CA ASP A 394 -22.29 -8.35 -26.41
C ASP A 394 -21.52 -7.10 -26.83
N SER A 395 -20.72 -6.52 -25.94
CA SER A 395 -20.01 -5.27 -26.22
C SER A 395 -18.69 -5.50 -26.95
N LEU A 396 -17.97 -6.56 -26.60
CA LEU A 396 -16.64 -6.85 -27.13
C LEU A 396 -16.68 -7.82 -28.33
N GLN A 397 -17.75 -8.60 -28.47
CA GLN A 397 -17.91 -9.60 -29.54
C GLN A 397 -16.77 -10.63 -29.59
N VAL A 398 -16.28 -11.04 -28.41
CA VAL A 398 -15.23 -12.07 -28.24
C VAL A 398 -15.72 -13.18 -27.30
N PRO A 399 -15.05 -14.35 -27.28
CA PRO A 399 -15.27 -15.36 -26.24
C PRO A 399 -15.03 -14.80 -24.83
N VAL A 400 -15.80 -15.27 -23.84
CA VAL A 400 -15.70 -14.81 -22.46
C VAL A 400 -15.65 -16.02 -21.52
N GLY A 401 -14.60 -16.15 -20.72
CA GLY A 401 -14.46 -17.10 -19.64
C GLY A 401 -14.79 -16.46 -18.29
N LEU A 402 -15.67 -17.09 -17.53
CA LEU A 402 -16.02 -16.68 -16.16
C LEU A 402 -15.62 -17.76 -15.18
N ILE A 403 -14.70 -17.43 -14.27
CA ILE A 403 -14.30 -18.29 -13.15
C ILE A 403 -15.10 -17.84 -11.93
N LEU A 404 -16.02 -18.66 -11.43
CA LEU A 404 -16.79 -18.36 -10.23
C LEU A 404 -16.17 -19.07 -9.03
N ASN A 405 -15.74 -18.31 -8.04
CA ASN A 405 -15.33 -18.80 -6.73
C ASN A 405 -15.98 -17.97 -5.63
N ALA A 406 -17.18 -18.36 -5.20
CA ALA A 406 -17.97 -17.58 -4.24
C ALA A 406 -18.60 -18.46 -3.15
N ILE A 407 -18.36 -18.12 -1.88
CA ILE A 407 -18.77 -18.93 -0.73
C ILE A 407 -19.65 -18.12 0.22
N GLY A 408 -20.90 -18.56 0.37
CA GLY A 408 -21.89 -17.88 1.22
C GLY A 408 -21.41 -17.66 2.66
N GLY A 409 -21.61 -16.44 3.16
CA GLY A 409 -21.24 -16.03 4.54
C GLY A 409 -19.75 -15.96 4.84
N SER A 410 -18.87 -16.13 3.85
CA SER A 410 -17.43 -16.03 4.06
C SER A 410 -17.01 -14.58 4.38
N PRO A 411 -16.22 -14.38 5.43
CA PRO A 411 -15.67 -13.07 5.75
C PRO A 411 -14.39 -12.79 4.95
N ALA A 412 -14.01 -11.52 4.80
CA ALA A 412 -12.91 -11.07 3.93
C ALA A 412 -11.56 -11.73 4.26
N GLU A 413 -11.26 -11.95 5.54
CA GLU A 413 -10.02 -12.54 6.03
C GLU A 413 -9.81 -14.01 5.60
N ALA A 414 -10.86 -14.72 5.21
CA ALA A 414 -10.73 -16.08 4.66
C ALA A 414 -10.07 -16.09 3.27
N TRP A 415 -10.07 -14.94 2.58
CA TRP A 415 -9.65 -14.78 1.18
C TRP A 415 -8.28 -14.10 1.01
N ILE A 416 -7.56 -13.88 2.10
CA ILE A 416 -6.24 -13.25 2.11
C ILE A 416 -5.21 -14.34 2.44
N ASP A 417 -4.06 -14.33 1.76
CA ASP A 417 -3.03 -15.32 2.06
C ASP A 417 -2.46 -15.20 3.48
N ARG A 418 -1.88 -16.30 3.95
CA ARG A 418 -1.33 -16.43 5.30
C ARG A 418 -0.19 -15.47 5.57
N LYS A 419 0.72 -15.27 4.61
CA LYS A 419 1.89 -14.40 4.80
C LYS A 419 1.44 -12.96 5.00
N THR A 420 0.52 -12.45 4.18
CA THR A 420 0.01 -11.08 4.34
C THR A 420 -0.59 -10.87 5.73
N LEU A 421 -1.45 -11.78 6.20
CA LEU A 421 -2.04 -11.65 7.52
C LEU A 421 -1.01 -11.79 8.65
N GLU A 422 -0.04 -12.69 8.54
CA GLU A 422 1.03 -12.85 9.53
C GLU A 422 1.90 -11.60 9.70
N PHE A 423 2.07 -10.79 8.65
CA PHE A 423 2.85 -9.55 8.71
C PHE A 423 2.00 -8.32 9.04
N GLU A 424 0.87 -8.15 8.37
CA GLU A 424 0.11 -6.89 8.36
C GLU A 424 -1.04 -6.89 9.38
N PHE A 425 -1.57 -8.06 9.75
CA PHE A 425 -2.67 -8.15 10.72
C PHE A 425 -2.67 -9.45 11.54
N PRO A 426 -1.58 -9.79 12.25
CA PRO A 426 -1.43 -11.10 12.88
C PRO A 426 -2.48 -11.41 13.95
N ASP A 427 -3.02 -10.37 14.61
CA ASP A 427 -3.99 -10.55 15.70
C ASP A 427 -5.30 -11.22 15.24
N ILE A 428 -5.66 -11.13 13.95
CA ILE A 428 -6.86 -11.80 13.42
C ILE A 428 -6.70 -13.33 13.32
N LEU A 429 -5.46 -13.84 13.33
CA LEU A 429 -5.17 -15.28 13.22
C LEU A 429 -5.33 -16.00 14.56
N TYR A 430 -5.17 -15.30 15.69
CA TYR A 430 -5.21 -15.91 17.02
C TYR A 430 -6.65 -16.15 17.48
N ASP A 431 -6.88 -17.36 18.00
CA ASP A 431 -8.15 -17.78 18.59
C ASP A 431 -9.38 -17.35 17.78
N TRP A 432 -9.30 -17.48 16.45
CA TRP A 432 -10.26 -16.90 15.49
C TRP A 432 -11.73 -17.26 15.79
N LYS A 433 -11.98 -18.41 16.43
CA LYS A 433 -13.32 -18.86 16.88
C LYS A 433 -13.90 -18.02 18.02
N GLN A 434 -13.09 -17.22 18.71
CA GLN A 434 -13.44 -16.33 19.81
C GLN A 434 -12.93 -14.89 19.59
N ASN A 435 -12.40 -14.59 18.40
CA ASN A 435 -11.80 -13.31 18.06
C ASN A 435 -12.87 -12.31 17.62
N ASP A 436 -12.90 -11.13 18.23
CA ASP A 436 -13.92 -10.09 18.00
C ASP A 436 -13.71 -9.27 16.71
N PHE A 437 -12.60 -9.47 16.00
CA PHE A 437 -12.44 -8.98 14.63
C PHE A 437 -13.32 -9.75 13.62
N ILE A 438 -13.65 -11.00 13.92
CA ILE A 438 -14.44 -11.88 13.05
C ILE A 438 -15.89 -11.81 13.51
N GLN A 439 -16.87 -11.74 12.61
CA GLN A 439 -18.27 -11.58 13.04
C GLN A 439 -18.80 -12.77 13.85
N ASP A 440 -19.55 -12.49 14.92
CA ASP A 440 -20.18 -13.49 15.80
C ASP A 440 -20.90 -14.60 15.03
N TRP A 441 -21.72 -14.22 14.04
CA TRP A 441 -22.45 -15.18 13.20
C TRP A 441 -21.52 -16.18 12.49
N ALA A 442 -20.38 -15.72 11.97
CA ALA A 442 -19.42 -16.58 11.29
C ALA A 442 -18.75 -17.54 12.29
N ARG A 443 -18.40 -17.05 13.48
CA ARG A 443 -17.79 -17.88 14.54
C ARG A 443 -18.77 -18.93 15.07
N GLU A 444 -20.02 -18.55 15.33
CA GLU A 444 -21.09 -19.47 15.77
C GLU A 444 -21.40 -20.52 14.70
N ARG A 445 -21.47 -20.10 13.43
CA ARG A 445 -21.68 -21.03 12.31
C ARG A 445 -20.56 -22.05 12.23
N ALA A 446 -19.31 -21.60 12.27
CA ALA A 446 -18.15 -22.47 12.26
C ALA A 446 -18.16 -23.44 13.45
N ALA A 447 -18.42 -22.93 14.67
CA ALA A 447 -18.49 -23.75 15.88
C ALA A 447 -19.54 -24.86 15.79
N LEU A 448 -20.71 -24.58 15.22
CA LEU A 448 -21.73 -25.59 14.96
C LEU A 448 -21.28 -26.60 13.91
N ASN A 449 -20.76 -26.12 12.77
CA ASN A 449 -20.31 -26.98 11.68
C ASN A 449 -19.24 -27.99 12.14
N ILE A 450 -18.30 -27.55 12.98
CA ILE A 450 -17.18 -28.38 13.46
C ILE A 450 -17.42 -29.09 14.78
N ARG A 451 -18.63 -29.04 15.35
CA ARG A 451 -18.92 -29.52 16.71
C ARG A 451 -18.49 -30.97 16.98
N LYS A 452 -18.50 -31.81 15.95
CA LYS A 452 -18.10 -33.23 16.04
C LYS A 452 -16.58 -33.46 15.99
N SER A 453 -15.77 -32.42 15.76
CA SER A 453 -14.32 -32.56 15.68
C SER A 453 -13.69 -32.75 17.05
N THR A 454 -12.75 -33.69 17.14
CA THR A 454 -11.82 -33.82 18.26
C THR A 454 -10.48 -33.11 17.99
N ASN A 455 -10.24 -32.66 16.76
CA ASN A 455 -9.06 -31.91 16.38
C ASN A 455 -9.18 -30.45 16.86
N LYS A 456 -8.27 -30.01 17.74
CA LYS A 456 -8.26 -28.64 18.26
C LYS A 456 -8.01 -27.60 17.16
N GLN A 457 -7.35 -27.99 16.07
CA GLN A 457 -6.97 -27.19 14.91
C GLN A 457 -7.84 -27.50 13.68
N GLN A 458 -9.07 -27.99 13.91
CA GLN A 458 -10.02 -28.23 12.84
C GLN A 458 -10.23 -26.98 11.98
N ARG A 459 -9.96 -27.12 10.68
CA ARG A 459 -10.11 -26.06 9.69
C ARG A 459 -11.58 -25.83 9.31
N HIS A 460 -11.91 -24.61 8.86
CA HIS A 460 -13.25 -24.23 8.40
C HIS A 460 -13.19 -23.18 7.27
N PRO A 461 -14.13 -23.14 6.31
CA PRO A 461 -14.19 -22.12 5.25
C PRO A 461 -14.26 -20.65 5.68
N TYR A 462 -14.56 -20.37 6.95
CA TYR A 462 -14.58 -19.00 7.50
C TYR A 462 -13.33 -18.68 8.32
N GLU A 463 -12.43 -19.64 8.49
CA GLU A 463 -11.15 -19.40 9.12
C GLU A 463 -10.31 -18.48 8.23
N PRO A 464 -9.57 -17.52 8.81
CA PRO A 464 -8.61 -16.72 8.07
C PRO A 464 -7.72 -17.59 7.15
N CYS A 465 -7.45 -17.08 5.95
CA CYS A 465 -6.66 -17.72 4.89
C CYS A 465 -7.29 -18.94 4.19
N TYR A 466 -8.30 -19.61 4.75
CA TYR A 466 -8.71 -20.93 4.26
C TYR A 466 -9.19 -20.94 2.79
N LEU A 467 -9.98 -19.95 2.38
CA LEU A 467 -10.53 -19.87 1.02
C LEU A 467 -9.51 -19.37 0.00
N TYR A 468 -8.52 -18.58 0.45
CA TYR A 468 -7.36 -18.31 -0.37
C TYR A 468 -6.59 -19.61 -0.69
N GLU A 469 -6.22 -20.35 0.35
CA GLU A 469 -5.42 -21.58 0.27
C GLU A 469 -6.13 -22.69 -0.54
N SER A 470 -7.44 -22.86 -0.31
CA SER A 470 -8.22 -23.93 -0.97
C SER A 470 -8.83 -23.54 -2.32
N GLY A 471 -8.97 -22.24 -2.62
CA GLY A 471 -9.77 -21.77 -3.76
C GLY A 471 -9.09 -20.76 -4.68
N ILE A 472 -8.14 -19.95 -4.20
CA ILE A 472 -7.45 -18.94 -5.01
C ILE A 472 -6.08 -19.44 -5.44
N GLN A 473 -5.30 -19.97 -4.52
CA GLN A 473 -3.97 -20.53 -4.78
C GLN A 473 -3.99 -21.68 -5.81
N PRO A 474 -4.98 -22.60 -5.83
CA PRO A 474 -5.04 -23.66 -6.85
C PRO A 474 -5.33 -23.18 -8.28
N LEU A 475 -5.69 -21.90 -8.48
CA LEU A 475 -5.88 -21.34 -9.82
C LEU A 475 -4.55 -21.06 -10.54
N GLU A 476 -3.40 -21.34 -9.92
CA GLU A 476 -2.04 -21.28 -10.51
C GLU A 476 -1.72 -20.01 -11.31
N LYS A 477 -2.28 -18.87 -10.88
CA LYS A 477 -2.14 -17.59 -11.58
C LYS A 477 -2.55 -17.68 -13.05
N PHE A 478 -3.54 -18.52 -13.35
CA PHE A 478 -4.13 -18.65 -14.66
C PHE A 478 -4.43 -17.25 -15.21
N PRO A 479 -4.01 -16.92 -16.45
CA PRO A 479 -4.11 -15.57 -16.96
C PRO A 479 -5.55 -15.05 -16.94
N ILE A 480 -5.76 -13.90 -16.28
CA ILE A 480 -7.06 -13.21 -16.22
C ILE A 480 -6.92 -11.73 -16.61
N ARG A 481 -8.04 -11.12 -16.99
CA ARG A 481 -8.14 -9.69 -17.28
C ARG A 481 -8.40 -8.87 -16.02
N GLY A 482 -9.16 -9.40 -15.06
CA GLY A 482 -9.57 -8.68 -13.87
C GLY A 482 -10.48 -9.49 -12.93
N ILE A 483 -10.89 -8.83 -11.86
CA ILE A 483 -11.66 -9.42 -10.77
C ILE A 483 -12.95 -8.63 -10.53
N ILE A 484 -14.06 -9.34 -10.35
CA ILE A 484 -15.29 -8.78 -9.80
C ILE A 484 -15.61 -9.39 -8.43
N TRP A 485 -16.04 -8.56 -7.49
CA TRP A 485 -16.13 -8.92 -6.07
C TRP A 485 -17.46 -8.47 -5.43
N TYR A 486 -18.15 -9.36 -4.72
CA TYR A 486 -19.34 -8.99 -3.93
C TYR A 486 -19.33 -9.65 -2.55
N GLN A 487 -18.93 -8.86 -1.55
CA GLN A 487 -18.83 -9.25 -0.14
C GLN A 487 -18.90 -8.02 0.78
N GLY A 488 -19.21 -8.26 2.06
CA GLY A 488 -19.05 -7.29 3.15
C GLY A 488 -19.98 -7.57 4.34
N GLU A 489 -21.05 -8.32 4.14
CA GLU A 489 -22.09 -8.59 5.14
C GLU A 489 -21.53 -9.30 6.38
N SER A 490 -20.54 -10.17 6.17
CA SER A 490 -19.85 -10.89 7.24
C SER A 490 -18.72 -10.10 7.92
N ASN A 491 -18.55 -8.82 7.57
CA ASN A 491 -17.58 -7.92 8.19
C ASN A 491 -18.22 -6.58 8.64
N ALA A 492 -19.47 -6.29 8.27
CA ALA A 492 -20.16 -5.02 8.54
C ALA A 492 -20.38 -4.65 10.02
N HIS A 493 -20.01 -5.54 10.95
CA HIS A 493 -19.96 -5.26 12.38
C HIS A 493 -18.72 -4.47 12.81
N ASN A 494 -17.61 -4.57 12.05
CA ASN A 494 -16.33 -3.93 12.32
C ASN A 494 -15.78 -3.30 11.03
N MET A 495 -16.14 -2.03 10.83
CA MET A 495 -15.86 -1.26 9.61
C MET A 495 -14.34 -1.06 9.41
N GLU A 496 -13.63 -0.73 10.48
CA GLU A 496 -12.20 -0.44 10.48
C GLU A 496 -11.38 -1.68 10.13
N ALA A 497 -11.74 -2.84 10.68
CA ALA A 497 -11.12 -4.10 10.32
C ALA A 497 -11.39 -4.45 8.84
N HIS A 498 -12.62 -4.26 8.35
CA HIS A 498 -12.94 -4.50 6.94
C HIS A 498 -12.17 -3.57 5.99
N GLU A 499 -12.06 -2.27 6.31
CA GLU A 499 -11.26 -1.34 5.50
C GLU A 499 -9.83 -1.85 5.36
N LYS A 500 -9.20 -2.24 6.48
CA LYS A 500 -7.85 -2.81 6.45
C LYS A 500 -7.79 -4.10 5.63
N LEU A 501 -8.70 -5.05 5.88
CA LEU A 501 -8.73 -6.34 5.20
C LEU A 501 -8.95 -6.21 3.69
N PHE A 502 -9.82 -5.31 3.23
CA PHE A 502 -10.09 -5.18 1.80
C PHE A 502 -8.91 -4.56 1.03
N HIS A 503 -8.15 -3.63 1.66
CA HIS A 503 -6.88 -3.16 1.09
C HIS A 503 -5.85 -4.30 1.01
N LEU A 504 -5.74 -5.12 2.06
CA LEU A 504 -4.84 -6.28 2.07
C LEU A 504 -5.24 -7.32 1.02
N LEU A 505 -6.53 -7.61 0.86
CA LEU A 505 -7.06 -8.56 -0.12
C LEU A 505 -6.73 -8.12 -1.55
N THR A 506 -7.05 -6.87 -1.90
CA THR A 506 -6.82 -6.34 -3.26
C THR A 506 -5.33 -6.29 -3.58
N LYS A 507 -4.48 -5.87 -2.64
CA LYS A 507 -3.02 -5.89 -2.77
C LYS A 507 -2.51 -7.33 -2.95
N ASN A 508 -2.88 -8.24 -2.05
CA ASN A 508 -2.43 -9.62 -2.07
C ASN A 508 -2.79 -10.34 -3.37
N TRP A 509 -4.00 -10.15 -3.90
CA TRP A 509 -4.37 -10.77 -5.16
C TRP A 509 -3.57 -10.19 -6.33
N ARG A 510 -3.30 -8.88 -6.38
CA ARG A 510 -2.41 -8.30 -7.41
C ARG A 510 -0.99 -8.88 -7.34
N GLU A 511 -0.46 -9.07 -6.14
CA GLU A 511 0.83 -9.74 -5.92
C GLU A 511 0.80 -11.21 -6.34
N ASN A 512 -0.32 -11.92 -6.10
CA ASN A 512 -0.48 -13.29 -6.56
C ASN A 512 -0.33 -13.38 -8.07
N TRP A 513 -1.02 -12.55 -8.86
CA TRP A 513 -0.87 -12.57 -10.32
C TRP A 513 0.35 -11.79 -10.84
N ALA A 514 1.06 -11.05 -9.99
CA ALA A 514 2.11 -10.11 -10.36
C ALA A 514 1.64 -9.09 -11.43
N GLU A 515 0.39 -8.65 -11.31
CA GLU A 515 -0.26 -7.71 -12.24
C GLU A 515 -1.16 -6.73 -11.48
N GLU A 516 -1.21 -5.48 -11.93
CA GLU A 516 -2.16 -4.45 -11.46
C GLU A 516 -3.57 -4.72 -12.01
N LEU A 517 -4.18 -5.83 -11.58
CA LEU A 517 -5.50 -6.25 -12.03
C LEU A 517 -6.59 -5.24 -11.62
N PRO A 518 -7.54 -4.92 -12.52
CA PRO A 518 -8.71 -4.13 -12.16
C PRO A 518 -9.59 -4.91 -11.18
N PHE A 519 -10.04 -4.20 -10.13
CA PHE A 519 -10.83 -4.78 -9.05
C PHE A 519 -12.17 -4.04 -8.93
N TYR A 520 -13.24 -4.65 -9.44
CA TYR A 520 -14.58 -4.04 -9.41
C TYR A 520 -15.45 -4.70 -8.36
N TYR A 521 -15.93 -3.93 -7.40
CA TYR A 521 -16.67 -4.47 -6.26
C TYR A 521 -18.06 -3.83 -6.12
N VAL A 522 -18.90 -4.45 -5.28
CA VAL A 522 -20.27 -3.98 -5.04
C VAL A 522 -20.37 -3.34 -3.65
N GLN A 523 -20.87 -2.12 -3.58
CA GLN A 523 -21.31 -1.52 -2.32
C GLN A 523 -22.53 -2.31 -1.81
N LEU A 524 -22.54 -2.66 -0.51
CA LEU A 524 -23.63 -3.43 0.07
C LEU A 524 -24.99 -2.83 -0.25
N SER A 525 -25.96 -3.72 -0.37
CA SER A 525 -27.33 -3.33 -0.68
C SER A 525 -28.00 -2.67 0.53
N SER A 526 -29.29 -2.44 0.42
CA SER A 526 -30.10 -1.77 1.43
C SER A 526 -30.95 -2.81 2.17
N ILE A 527 -30.87 -2.85 3.50
CA ILE A 527 -31.61 -3.75 4.41
C ILE A 527 -31.66 -3.10 5.80
N ASP A 528 -32.65 -3.43 6.64
CA ASP A 528 -32.82 -2.85 7.97
C ASP A 528 -31.76 -3.30 9.01
N ARG A 529 -30.49 -2.90 8.78
CA ARG A 529 -29.31 -3.13 9.62
C ARG A 529 -28.67 -1.78 10.02
N PRO A 530 -28.77 -1.37 11.31
CA PRO A 530 -28.36 -0.03 11.74
C PRO A 530 -26.94 0.41 11.40
N SER A 531 -25.96 -0.50 11.35
CA SER A 531 -24.55 -0.17 11.05
C SER A 531 -24.25 0.07 9.57
N TRP A 532 -25.16 -0.32 8.66
CA TRP A 532 -24.87 -0.37 7.22
C TRP A 532 -24.69 0.99 6.53
N PRO A 533 -25.29 2.12 6.98
CA PRO A 533 -24.96 3.43 6.40
C PRO A 533 -23.46 3.77 6.49
N TRP A 534 -22.86 3.54 7.67
CA TRP A 534 -21.43 3.73 7.89
C TRP A 534 -20.59 2.80 7.02
N PHE A 535 -20.96 1.51 6.98
CA PHE A 535 -20.25 0.52 6.17
C PHE A 535 -20.35 0.78 4.65
N ARG A 536 -21.50 1.29 4.17
CA ARG A 536 -21.62 1.68 2.76
C ARG A 536 -20.74 2.89 2.46
N ASP A 537 -20.72 3.91 3.32
CA ASP A 537 -19.82 5.05 3.13
C ASP A 537 -18.34 4.65 3.20
N SER A 538 -17.95 3.69 4.05
CA SER A 538 -16.58 3.15 4.01
C SER A 538 -16.26 2.49 2.68
N GLN A 539 -17.16 1.65 2.14
CA GLN A 539 -16.99 1.08 0.80
C GLN A 539 -16.87 2.15 -0.29
N ARG A 540 -17.59 3.28 -0.17
CA ARG A 540 -17.42 4.42 -1.07
C ARG A 540 -16.05 5.08 -0.88
N ARG A 541 -15.58 5.30 0.35
CA ARG A 541 -14.26 5.89 0.61
C ARG A 541 -13.13 5.00 0.11
N MET A 542 -13.24 3.68 0.24
CA MET A 542 -12.26 2.73 -0.29
C MET A 542 -12.06 2.85 -1.80
N LEU A 543 -13.06 3.31 -2.55
CA LEU A 543 -12.92 3.57 -4.00
C LEU A 543 -11.85 4.63 -4.29
N GLN A 544 -11.63 5.58 -3.37
CA GLN A 544 -10.63 6.63 -3.53
C GLN A 544 -9.22 6.14 -3.15
N SER A 545 -9.10 5.18 -2.23
CA SER A 545 -7.81 4.69 -1.73
C SER A 545 -7.30 3.41 -2.40
N ILE A 546 -8.18 2.65 -3.05
CA ILE A 546 -7.80 1.44 -3.79
C ILE A 546 -7.61 1.80 -5.28
N PRO A 547 -6.38 1.79 -5.82
CA PRO A 547 -6.13 2.13 -7.21
C PRO A 547 -6.72 1.07 -8.16
N ASN A 548 -6.93 1.43 -9.42
CA ASN A 548 -7.49 0.57 -10.47
C ASN A 548 -8.73 -0.23 -10.00
N SER A 549 -9.69 0.49 -9.41
CA SER A 549 -10.91 -0.09 -8.86
C SER A 549 -12.17 0.64 -9.33
N GLY A 550 -13.32 0.04 -9.06
CA GLY A 550 -14.63 0.52 -9.43
C GLY A 550 -15.69 -0.05 -8.49
N MET A 551 -16.76 0.71 -8.25
CA MET A 551 -17.80 0.33 -7.30
C MET A 551 -19.18 0.38 -7.95
N ALA A 552 -19.87 -0.76 -7.97
CA ALA A 552 -21.28 -0.84 -8.32
C ALA A 552 -22.13 -0.54 -7.07
N VAL A 553 -23.01 0.45 -7.17
CA VAL A 553 -24.02 0.72 -6.13
C VAL A 553 -25.16 -0.30 -6.30
N SER A 554 -25.69 -0.84 -5.20
CA SER A 554 -26.76 -1.86 -5.22
C SER A 554 -27.94 -1.57 -4.29
N SER A 555 -27.93 -0.42 -3.61
CA SER A 555 -28.91 -0.09 -2.57
C SER A 555 -30.33 0.17 -3.08
N ASP A 556 -30.48 0.55 -4.35
CA ASP A 556 -31.76 0.77 -5.01
C ASP A 556 -32.57 -0.51 -5.24
N HIS A 557 -31.89 -1.66 -5.32
CA HIS A 557 -32.51 -2.98 -5.45
C HIS A 557 -32.54 -3.77 -4.13
N GLY A 558 -32.25 -3.14 -3.00
CA GLY A 558 -32.25 -3.82 -1.70
C GLY A 558 -33.64 -4.28 -1.23
N ASP A 559 -33.64 -5.17 -0.25
CA ASP A 559 -34.83 -5.73 0.38
C ASP A 559 -34.76 -5.47 1.89
N SER A 560 -35.85 -5.02 2.50
CA SER A 560 -35.88 -4.67 3.93
C SER A 560 -35.73 -5.87 4.84
N LEU A 561 -36.07 -7.08 4.36
CA LEU A 561 -36.18 -8.30 5.14
C LEU A 561 -35.17 -9.37 4.72
N ASP A 562 -34.71 -9.34 3.46
CA ASP A 562 -33.72 -10.29 2.94
C ASP A 562 -32.42 -9.60 2.54
N VAL A 563 -31.30 -10.18 2.93
CA VAL A 563 -29.98 -9.70 2.55
C VAL A 563 -29.59 -10.08 1.11
N HIS A 564 -30.40 -10.93 0.46
CA HIS A 564 -30.21 -11.41 -0.90
C HIS A 564 -31.28 -10.88 -1.86
N PRO A 565 -31.20 -9.60 -2.28
CA PRO A 565 -32.17 -9.05 -3.22
C PRO A 565 -32.14 -9.83 -4.55
N ARG A 566 -33.33 -10.10 -5.12
CA ARG A 566 -33.48 -11.00 -6.29
C ARG A 566 -33.24 -10.33 -7.65
N HIS A 567 -33.18 -9.00 -7.70
CA HIS A 567 -32.80 -8.22 -8.89
C HIS A 567 -31.27 -8.15 -8.98
N LYS A 568 -30.66 -9.12 -9.66
CA LYS A 568 -29.19 -9.25 -9.76
C LYS A 568 -28.62 -8.73 -11.07
N ARG A 569 -29.41 -8.73 -12.14
CA ARG A 569 -28.94 -8.38 -13.47
C ARG A 569 -28.30 -6.99 -13.50
N GLU A 570 -28.99 -6.00 -12.94
CA GLU A 570 -28.59 -4.61 -12.95
C GLU A 570 -27.25 -4.39 -12.20
N ILE A 571 -27.02 -5.14 -11.12
CA ILE A 571 -25.77 -5.07 -10.36
C ILE A 571 -24.60 -5.65 -11.16
N GLY A 572 -24.80 -6.78 -11.85
CA GLY A 572 -23.78 -7.36 -12.73
C GLY A 572 -23.46 -6.48 -13.95
N GLU A 573 -24.48 -5.86 -14.54
CA GLU A 573 -24.32 -4.87 -15.62
C GLU A 573 -23.51 -3.66 -15.13
N ARG A 574 -23.77 -3.14 -13.92
CA ARG A 574 -22.98 -2.04 -13.32
C ARG A 574 -21.50 -2.37 -13.16
N LEU A 575 -21.15 -3.61 -12.84
CA LEU A 575 -19.75 -4.05 -12.83
C LEU A 575 -19.15 -4.09 -14.25
N ALA A 576 -19.94 -4.50 -15.25
CA ALA A 576 -19.51 -4.50 -16.64
C ALA A 576 -19.33 -3.09 -17.19
N HIS A 577 -20.15 -2.12 -16.74
CA HIS A 577 -19.99 -0.72 -17.05
C HIS A 577 -18.60 -0.19 -16.64
N TRP A 578 -18.13 -0.55 -15.43
CA TRP A 578 -16.77 -0.25 -15.00
C TRP A 578 -15.71 -0.91 -15.89
N ALA A 579 -15.85 -2.20 -16.21
CA ALA A 579 -14.90 -2.90 -17.06
C ALA A 579 -14.81 -2.31 -18.47
N LEU A 580 -15.94 -2.11 -19.13
CA LEU A 580 -16.02 -1.51 -20.47
C LEU A 580 -15.40 -0.12 -20.51
N ASN A 581 -15.67 0.73 -19.52
CA ASN A 581 -15.06 2.06 -19.47
C ASN A 581 -13.57 2.04 -19.11
N LYS A 582 -13.19 1.44 -17.97
CA LYS A 582 -11.84 1.57 -17.40
C LYS A 582 -10.84 0.55 -17.92
N THR A 583 -11.29 -0.65 -18.31
CA THR A 583 -10.42 -1.72 -18.81
C THR A 583 -10.36 -1.79 -20.33
N TYR A 584 -11.44 -1.40 -21.02
CA TYR A 584 -11.54 -1.48 -22.48
C TYR A 584 -11.68 -0.13 -23.18
N GLY A 585 -11.78 0.99 -22.43
CA GLY A 585 -11.79 2.33 -22.99
C GLY A 585 -13.08 2.72 -23.73
N HIS A 586 -14.18 2.00 -23.54
CA HIS A 586 -15.47 2.35 -24.14
C HIS A 586 -16.02 3.64 -23.50
N GLU A 587 -16.59 4.50 -24.35
CA GLU A 587 -17.23 5.76 -23.94
C GLU A 587 -18.64 5.51 -23.37
N ILE A 588 -18.70 4.82 -22.24
CA ILE A 588 -19.93 4.63 -21.46
C ILE A 588 -19.74 5.15 -20.04
N ILE A 589 -20.83 5.55 -19.39
CA ILE A 589 -20.79 6.03 -18.00
C ILE A 589 -20.60 4.82 -17.06
N PRO A 590 -19.51 4.74 -16.27
CA PRO A 590 -19.23 3.56 -15.45
C PRO A 590 -20.00 3.50 -14.13
N SER A 591 -20.48 4.63 -13.62
CA SER A 591 -21.06 4.74 -12.28
C SER A 591 -22.22 5.74 -12.24
N GLY A 592 -23.05 5.65 -11.20
CA GLY A 592 -24.01 6.70 -10.85
C GLY A 592 -23.32 7.93 -10.26
N PRO A 593 -24.08 8.96 -9.87
CA PRO A 593 -23.51 10.15 -9.23
C PRO A 593 -22.69 9.78 -7.99
N LEU A 594 -21.39 10.01 -8.06
CA LEU A 594 -20.44 9.68 -6.99
C LEU A 594 -20.04 10.96 -6.27
N TYR A 595 -20.21 11.01 -4.95
CA TYR A 595 -19.86 12.18 -4.15
C TYR A 595 -18.39 12.60 -4.40
N ARG A 596 -18.19 13.87 -4.79
CA ARG A 596 -16.87 14.47 -5.01
C ARG A 596 -16.51 15.47 -3.93
N SER A 597 -17.37 16.46 -3.69
CA SER A 597 -17.10 17.55 -2.75
C SER A 597 -18.38 18.24 -2.31
N VAL A 598 -18.29 18.97 -1.20
CA VAL A 598 -19.34 19.89 -0.73
C VAL A 598 -18.76 21.27 -0.47
N ILE A 599 -19.51 22.30 -0.82
CA ILE A 599 -19.27 23.69 -0.40
C ILE A 599 -20.46 24.11 0.45
N PHE A 600 -20.22 24.54 1.69
CA PHE A 600 -21.23 25.16 2.52
C PHE A 600 -21.16 26.67 2.32
N LYS A 601 -22.29 27.27 1.93
CA LYS A 601 -22.41 28.72 1.74
C LYS A 601 -23.77 29.16 2.24
N ASP A 602 -23.73 30.17 3.11
CA ASP A 602 -24.91 30.65 3.82
C ASP A 602 -25.59 29.47 4.55
N SER A 603 -26.91 29.30 4.42
CA SER A 603 -27.66 28.19 5.01
C SER A 603 -27.80 26.97 4.10
N THR A 604 -26.89 26.76 3.15
CA THR A 604 -27.03 25.75 2.08
C THR A 604 -25.73 24.97 1.86
N ALA A 605 -25.87 23.67 1.62
CA ALA A 605 -24.79 22.80 1.14
C ALA A 605 -24.90 22.60 -0.39
N TYR A 606 -23.80 22.77 -1.10
CA TYR A 606 -23.69 22.57 -2.54
C TYR A 606 -22.82 21.34 -2.81
N VAL A 607 -23.45 20.22 -3.08
CA VAL A 607 -22.79 18.91 -3.26
C VAL A 607 -22.51 18.67 -4.74
N THR A 608 -21.25 18.44 -5.09
CA THR A 608 -20.84 18.12 -6.46
C THR A 608 -20.57 16.63 -6.60
N PHE A 609 -20.96 16.07 -7.74
CA PHE A 609 -20.81 14.65 -8.05
C PHE A 609 -19.97 14.42 -9.30
N ASP A 610 -19.10 13.42 -9.26
CA ASP A 610 -18.58 12.79 -10.48
C ASP A 610 -19.65 11.87 -11.09
N TYR A 611 -19.56 11.62 -12.40
CA TYR A 611 -20.56 10.83 -13.15
C TYR A 611 -22.01 11.31 -13.01
N GLY A 612 -22.21 12.59 -12.65
CA GLY A 612 -23.52 13.22 -12.46
C GLY A 612 -24.19 13.75 -13.73
N LYS A 613 -23.75 13.34 -14.93
CA LYS A 613 -24.32 13.84 -16.19
C LYS A 613 -25.80 13.46 -16.29
N GLY A 614 -26.67 14.45 -16.50
CA GLY A 614 -28.12 14.26 -16.60
C GLY A 614 -28.77 13.71 -15.33
N MET A 615 -28.27 14.12 -14.16
CA MET A 615 -28.87 13.76 -12.88
C MET A 615 -30.36 14.06 -12.81
N HIS A 616 -31.14 13.12 -12.27
CA HIS A 616 -32.57 13.23 -12.04
C HIS A 616 -33.01 12.22 -10.95
N SER A 617 -34.28 12.29 -10.54
CA SER A 617 -34.88 11.27 -9.67
C SER A 617 -35.31 10.05 -10.49
N SER A 618 -35.05 8.85 -9.98
CA SER A 618 -35.38 7.59 -10.65
C SER A 618 -36.88 7.36 -10.84
N ASP A 619 -37.71 8.07 -10.10
CA ASP A 619 -39.17 7.96 -10.06
C ASP A 619 -39.91 9.23 -10.51
N GLY A 620 -39.19 10.28 -10.93
CA GLY A 620 -39.79 11.55 -11.32
C GLY A 620 -40.28 12.43 -10.15
N ASP A 621 -40.18 11.94 -8.92
CA ASP A 621 -40.53 12.69 -7.71
C ASP A 621 -39.41 13.65 -7.28
N LYS A 622 -39.63 14.42 -6.20
CA LYS A 622 -38.58 15.24 -5.58
C LYS A 622 -37.42 14.35 -5.08
N LEU A 623 -36.21 14.91 -5.11
CA LEU A 623 -35.07 14.28 -4.45
C LEU A 623 -35.36 14.10 -2.95
N ARG A 624 -35.05 12.92 -2.42
CA ARG A 624 -35.29 12.55 -1.02
C ARG A 624 -34.06 11.93 -0.37
N THR A 625 -34.12 11.76 0.95
CA THR A 625 -33.05 11.18 1.80
C THR A 625 -31.78 12.01 1.94
N PHE A 626 -31.81 13.29 1.53
CA PHE A 626 -30.80 14.25 1.94
C PHE A 626 -31.07 14.73 3.36
N GLU A 627 -30.01 14.82 4.15
CA GLU A 627 -30.06 15.37 5.50
C GLU A 627 -28.87 16.32 5.70
N ILE A 628 -29.08 17.39 6.46
CA ILE A 628 -28.02 18.36 6.80
C ILE A 628 -27.97 18.59 8.31
N ALA A 629 -26.81 19.01 8.81
CA ALA A 629 -26.63 19.36 10.21
C ALA A 629 -25.61 20.49 10.39
N GLU A 630 -25.73 21.24 11.47
CA GLU A 630 -24.68 22.16 11.96
C GLU A 630 -23.68 21.45 12.87
N HIS A 631 -24.16 20.49 13.66
CA HIS A 631 -23.35 19.64 14.53
C HIS A 631 -23.56 18.17 14.18
N ASP A 632 -22.49 17.38 14.27
CA ASP A 632 -22.58 15.95 14.01
C ASP A 632 -23.60 15.28 14.94
N GLY A 633 -24.31 14.28 14.42
CA GLY A 633 -25.40 13.60 15.11
C GLY A 633 -26.76 14.31 15.08
N LEU A 634 -26.83 15.63 14.82
CA LEU A 634 -28.08 16.40 14.81
C LEU A 634 -28.59 16.68 13.39
N PHE A 635 -28.73 15.62 12.59
CA PHE A 635 -29.20 15.70 11.21
C PHE A 635 -30.72 15.90 11.13
N VAL A 636 -31.14 16.79 10.24
CA VAL A 636 -32.55 16.99 9.89
C VAL A 636 -32.78 16.72 8.39
N PRO A 637 -33.98 16.28 7.99
CA PRO A 637 -34.35 16.19 6.58
C PRO A 637 -34.14 17.52 5.86
N ALA A 638 -33.64 17.43 4.62
CA ALA A 638 -33.33 18.58 3.79
C ALA A 638 -34.05 18.52 2.45
N GLU A 639 -34.43 19.68 1.95
CA GLU A 639 -34.82 19.85 0.55
C GLU A 639 -33.57 19.79 -0.33
N ALA A 640 -33.71 19.24 -1.53
CA ALA A 640 -32.62 19.09 -2.48
C ALA A 640 -33.07 19.42 -3.90
N GLN A 641 -32.24 20.16 -4.63
CA GLN A 641 -32.49 20.56 -6.02
C GLN A 641 -31.21 20.42 -6.84
N ILE A 642 -31.32 19.82 -8.03
CA ILE A 642 -30.21 19.75 -8.99
C ILE A 642 -30.06 21.11 -9.65
N ILE A 643 -28.83 21.63 -9.64
CA ILE A 643 -28.43 22.88 -10.29
C ILE A 643 -27.27 22.60 -11.26
N ASP A 644 -27.24 23.34 -12.36
CA ASP A 644 -26.17 23.33 -13.37
C ASP A 644 -25.75 21.93 -13.88
N GLY A 645 -26.66 20.96 -13.78
CA GLY A 645 -26.51 19.59 -14.27
C GLY A 645 -25.50 18.69 -13.53
N LYS A 646 -24.79 19.21 -12.51
CA LYS A 646 -23.71 18.46 -11.80
C LYS A 646 -23.64 18.69 -10.29
N THR A 647 -24.45 19.60 -9.77
CA THR A 647 -24.43 19.99 -8.36
C THR A 647 -25.83 19.84 -7.77
N VAL A 648 -25.93 19.34 -6.55
CA VAL A 648 -27.18 19.31 -5.78
C VAL A 648 -27.08 20.36 -4.68
N LYS A 649 -27.98 21.33 -4.74
CA LYS A 649 -28.22 22.32 -3.70
C LYS A 649 -29.09 21.67 -2.61
N VAL A 650 -28.64 21.68 -1.36
CA VAL A 650 -29.30 21.03 -0.22
C VAL A 650 -29.47 22.01 0.94
N TRP A 651 -30.70 22.17 1.45
CA TRP A 651 -31.00 23.14 2.52
C TRP A 651 -32.15 22.66 3.43
N SER A 652 -32.27 23.26 4.61
CA SER A 652 -33.41 23.07 5.51
C SER A 652 -33.67 24.37 6.27
N GLY A 653 -34.93 24.76 6.42
CA GLY A 653 -35.31 25.95 7.20
C GLY A 653 -34.92 25.87 8.68
N GLN A 654 -34.54 24.68 9.17
CA GLN A 654 -34.12 24.44 10.55
C GLN A 654 -32.62 24.67 10.77
N ILE A 655 -31.79 24.68 9.72
CA ILE A 655 -30.32 24.76 9.84
C ILE A 655 -29.81 26.04 9.19
N ARG A 656 -29.19 26.91 10.01
CA ARG A 656 -28.66 28.20 9.54
C ARG A 656 -27.20 28.12 9.10
N ASN A 657 -26.39 27.31 9.78
CA ASN A 657 -24.96 27.15 9.47
C ASN A 657 -24.65 25.67 9.23
N PRO A 658 -25.05 25.09 8.09
CA PRO A 658 -24.77 23.68 7.83
C PRO A 658 -23.25 23.43 7.77
N LYS A 659 -22.80 22.38 8.45
CA LYS A 659 -21.42 21.86 8.41
C LYS A 659 -21.37 20.41 7.96
N PHE A 660 -22.51 19.73 7.89
CA PHE A 660 -22.61 18.33 7.49
C PHE A 660 -23.73 18.15 6.47
N VAL A 661 -23.53 17.21 5.54
CA VAL A 661 -24.55 16.73 4.61
C VAL A 661 -24.36 15.24 4.38
N ARG A 662 -25.46 14.51 4.29
CA ARG A 662 -25.45 13.07 3.95
C ARG A 662 -26.63 12.72 3.06
N TYR A 663 -26.48 11.62 2.32
CA TYR A 663 -27.47 11.12 1.36
C TYR A 663 -27.61 9.60 1.47
N GLY A 664 -28.84 9.10 1.40
CA GLY A 664 -29.13 7.67 1.49
C GLY A 664 -28.69 7.05 2.82
N TRP A 665 -28.61 7.86 3.90
CA TRP A 665 -28.08 7.49 5.21
C TRP A 665 -29.11 6.78 6.08
N GLN A 666 -29.70 5.71 5.54
CA GLN A 666 -30.69 4.89 6.21
C GLN A 666 -30.29 3.42 6.04
N PRO A 667 -30.51 2.54 7.03
CA PRO A 667 -30.26 1.11 6.87
C PRO A 667 -30.91 0.54 5.61
N PHE A 668 -32.24 0.72 5.53
CA PHE A 668 -33.01 0.52 4.34
C PHE A 668 -33.42 1.87 3.75
N THR A 669 -32.91 2.20 2.57
CA THR A 669 -33.10 3.50 1.93
C THR A 669 -34.01 3.45 0.70
N ARG A 670 -34.68 4.57 0.43
CA ARG A 670 -35.45 4.87 -0.79
C ARG A 670 -34.80 5.98 -1.61
N ALA A 671 -33.50 6.18 -1.45
CA ALA A 671 -32.72 7.17 -2.20
C ALA A 671 -33.00 7.04 -3.71
N ASN A 672 -33.23 8.17 -4.39
CA ASN A 672 -33.72 8.18 -5.78
C ASN A 672 -32.86 8.98 -6.76
N LEU A 673 -31.73 9.57 -6.36
CA LEU A 673 -30.82 10.26 -7.28
C LEU A 673 -30.11 9.26 -8.21
N VAL A 674 -30.30 9.43 -9.52
CA VAL A 674 -29.63 8.69 -10.60
C VAL A 674 -29.04 9.66 -11.62
N ASN A 675 -28.21 9.18 -12.55
CA ASN A 675 -27.75 9.94 -13.72
C ASN A 675 -28.52 9.55 -15.00
N GLU A 676 -28.14 10.11 -16.16
CA GLU A 676 -28.82 9.83 -17.45
C GLU A 676 -28.81 8.36 -17.86
N ALA A 677 -27.85 7.57 -17.36
CA ALA A 677 -27.76 6.14 -17.60
C ALA A 677 -28.63 5.32 -16.62
N GLY A 678 -29.39 5.98 -15.73
CA GLY A 678 -30.20 5.33 -14.70
C GLY A 678 -29.38 4.72 -13.56
N LEU A 679 -28.09 5.08 -13.44
CA LEU A 679 -27.21 4.51 -12.41
C LEU A 679 -27.36 5.29 -11.09
N PRO A 680 -27.57 4.62 -9.94
CA PRO A 680 -27.88 5.28 -8.68
C PRO A 680 -26.67 5.89 -7.99
N ALA A 681 -26.91 6.99 -7.29
CA ALA A 681 -25.93 7.65 -6.44
C ALA A 681 -25.61 6.80 -5.21
N SER A 682 -24.34 6.80 -4.82
CA SER A 682 -23.87 6.06 -3.64
C SER A 682 -24.24 6.77 -2.32
N THR A 683 -24.47 6.00 -1.25
CA THR A 683 -24.56 6.55 0.11
C THR A 683 -23.27 7.28 0.47
N PHE A 684 -23.41 8.50 1.01
CA PHE A 684 -22.27 9.27 1.50
C PHE A 684 -22.62 10.11 2.72
N ARG A 685 -21.58 10.45 3.49
CA ARG A 685 -21.59 11.54 4.47
C ARG A 685 -20.39 12.46 4.19
N SER A 686 -20.59 13.75 4.37
CA SER A 686 -19.54 14.75 4.31
C SER A 686 -19.66 15.75 5.44
N GLU A 687 -18.53 16.36 5.76
CA GLU A 687 -18.39 17.52 6.64
C GLU A 687 -17.73 18.69 5.90
N ALA A 688 -17.79 19.88 6.49
CA ALA A 688 -17.14 21.08 5.96
C ALA A 688 -15.63 20.90 6.01
N ALA A 689 -14.97 21.06 4.86
CA ALA A 689 -13.51 21.17 4.83
C ALA A 689 -13.09 22.34 5.73
N PRO A 690 -12.07 22.18 6.60
CA PRO A 690 -11.65 23.20 7.56
C PRO A 690 -11.04 24.45 6.89
N VAL A 691 -10.68 24.35 5.61
CA VAL A 691 -10.25 25.47 4.78
C VAL A 691 -10.89 25.46 3.39
N SER A 692 -11.01 26.63 2.79
CA SER A 692 -11.48 26.84 1.42
C SER A 692 -10.34 27.41 0.56
N TRP A 693 -9.98 26.69 -0.50
CA TRP A 693 -8.88 27.03 -1.41
C TRP A 693 -9.35 27.82 -2.63
N PHE A 694 -8.49 28.70 -3.12
CA PHE A 694 -8.61 29.37 -4.41
C PHE A 694 -7.22 29.76 -4.94
N ARG A 695 -7.13 29.97 -6.25
CA ARG A 695 -5.87 30.30 -6.93
C ARG A 695 -5.86 31.76 -7.37
N LEU A 696 -4.74 32.43 -7.11
CA LEU A 696 -4.45 33.76 -7.66
C LEU A 696 -3.67 33.61 -8.98
N PRO A 697 -3.58 34.66 -9.82
CA PRO A 697 -2.77 34.59 -11.03
C PRO A 697 -1.33 34.14 -10.74
N ASP A 698 -0.81 33.23 -11.55
CA ASP A 698 0.58 32.77 -11.47
C ASP A 698 1.55 33.94 -11.62
N LEU A 699 2.72 33.86 -10.98
CA LEU A 699 3.77 34.87 -11.07
C LEU A 699 4.13 35.14 -12.52
N LEU A 700 4.38 36.41 -12.87
CA LEU A 700 4.75 36.77 -14.24
C LEU A 700 6.14 36.29 -14.63
N GLY A 701 6.23 35.82 -15.88
CA GLY A 701 7.48 35.48 -16.54
C GLY A 701 8.15 36.71 -17.15
N THR A 702 9.02 36.47 -18.12
CA THR A 702 9.56 37.56 -18.95
C THR A 702 8.63 37.80 -20.15
N GLU A 703 8.77 38.91 -20.86
CA GLU A 703 8.03 39.16 -22.11
C GLU A 703 8.23 38.06 -23.17
N LYS A 704 9.29 37.24 -23.02
CA LYS A 704 9.68 36.20 -23.98
C LYS A 704 9.42 34.76 -23.48
N SER A 705 9.01 34.57 -22.22
CA SER A 705 8.84 33.22 -21.65
C SER A 705 7.84 33.21 -20.48
N PRO A 706 7.01 32.16 -20.34
CA PRO A 706 6.19 31.96 -19.15
C PRO A 706 7.07 31.87 -17.90
N SER A 707 6.50 32.19 -16.74
CA SER A 707 7.24 32.12 -15.48
C SER A 707 7.53 30.67 -15.12
N LEU A 708 8.79 30.40 -14.77
CA LEU A 708 9.19 29.15 -14.14
C LEU A 708 9.11 29.26 -12.60
N GLY A 709 8.59 30.37 -12.08
CA GLY A 709 8.53 30.64 -10.65
C GLY A 709 9.85 31.10 -10.04
N VAL A 710 9.84 31.26 -8.72
CA VAL A 710 11.01 31.60 -7.92
C VAL A 710 10.93 30.91 -6.58
N SER A 711 12.10 30.71 -5.95
CA SER A 711 12.17 30.33 -4.54
C SER A 711 12.83 31.39 -3.69
N ALA A 712 12.42 31.37 -2.43
CA ALA A 712 12.72 32.32 -1.39
C ALA A 712 12.61 33.78 -1.87
N PRO A 713 11.49 34.16 -2.51
CA PRO A 713 11.23 35.57 -2.79
C PRO A 713 10.92 36.33 -1.49
N PHE A 714 11.06 37.64 -1.55
CA PHE A 714 10.46 38.52 -0.56
C PHE A 714 8.98 38.74 -0.88
N THR A 715 8.11 38.67 0.11
CA THR A 715 6.65 38.73 -0.07
C THR A 715 5.96 39.54 1.01
N GLY A 716 4.73 39.99 0.74
CA GLY A 716 3.88 40.60 1.77
C GLY A 716 2.72 41.37 1.18
N VAL A 717 1.75 41.73 2.02
CA VAL A 717 0.60 42.54 1.63
C VAL A 717 0.69 43.91 2.29
N SER A 718 0.53 44.97 1.51
CA SER A 718 0.42 46.35 2.02
C SER A 718 -0.53 47.16 1.13
N GLY A 719 -1.41 47.95 1.73
CA GLY A 719 -2.36 48.80 0.99
C GLY A 719 -3.25 48.04 -0.01
N GLY A 720 -3.61 46.79 0.27
CA GLY A 720 -4.42 45.95 -0.63
C GLY A 720 -3.66 45.34 -1.82
N GLN A 721 -2.34 45.54 -1.90
CA GLN A 721 -1.47 44.96 -2.91
C GLN A 721 -0.66 43.81 -2.32
N LEU A 722 -0.60 42.69 -3.02
CA LEU A 722 0.35 41.61 -2.77
C LEU A 722 1.65 41.87 -3.53
N PHE A 723 2.76 41.93 -2.81
CA PHE A 723 4.09 42.16 -3.38
C PHE A 723 4.93 40.88 -3.44
N VAL A 724 5.68 40.73 -4.52
CA VAL A 724 6.69 39.67 -4.70
C VAL A 724 7.94 40.27 -5.30
N ALA A 725 9.06 40.13 -4.60
CA ALA A 725 10.34 40.71 -4.98
C ALA A 725 11.47 39.68 -4.94
N GLY A 726 12.36 39.73 -5.93
CA GLY A 726 13.56 38.89 -5.97
C GLY A 726 13.27 37.40 -6.12
N GLY A 727 13.98 36.58 -5.35
CA GLY A 727 13.98 35.12 -5.44
C GLY A 727 14.99 34.59 -6.47
N CYS A 728 15.11 33.26 -6.56
CA CYS A 728 16.05 32.60 -7.48
C CYS A 728 15.43 31.42 -8.24
N ASN A 729 15.99 31.10 -9.41
CA ASN A 729 15.62 29.94 -10.23
C ASN A 729 16.79 29.46 -11.12
N PHE A 730 16.57 28.41 -11.92
CA PHE A 730 17.48 27.84 -12.92
C PHE A 730 16.86 27.95 -14.32
N PRO A 731 16.81 29.17 -14.92
CA PRO A 731 15.96 29.44 -16.08
C PRO A 731 16.42 28.81 -17.40
N GLY A 732 17.70 28.43 -17.51
CA GLY A 732 18.24 27.83 -18.73
C GLY A 732 18.11 26.31 -18.75
N LYS A 733 18.76 25.64 -17.80
CA LYS A 733 18.84 24.19 -17.70
C LYS A 733 18.49 23.77 -16.27
N PRO A 734 17.80 22.65 -16.04
CA PRO A 734 17.53 22.16 -14.69
C PRO A 734 18.80 21.97 -13.86
N ALA A 735 18.71 22.15 -12.55
CA ALA A 735 19.85 21.99 -11.63
C ALA A 735 20.47 20.58 -11.73
N ALA A 736 19.65 19.54 -11.92
CA ALA A 736 20.07 18.15 -12.06
C ALA A 736 20.99 17.90 -13.26
N GLU A 737 20.98 18.80 -14.24
CA GLU A 737 21.82 18.69 -15.43
C GLU A 737 22.97 19.73 -15.43
N GLY A 738 23.26 20.35 -14.27
CA GLY A 738 24.31 21.36 -14.12
C GLY A 738 23.88 22.80 -14.42
N GLY A 739 22.58 23.09 -14.35
CA GLY A 739 22.05 24.45 -14.51
C GLY A 739 22.66 25.48 -13.55
N THR A 740 22.86 26.71 -14.03
CA THR A 740 23.34 27.83 -13.19
C THR A 740 22.16 28.51 -12.49
N LYS A 741 22.30 28.73 -11.17
CA LYS A 741 21.29 29.46 -10.38
C LYS A 741 21.37 30.96 -10.68
N GLU A 742 20.24 31.54 -11.02
CA GLU A 742 20.07 32.98 -11.22
C GLU A 742 19.24 33.60 -10.09
N TYR A 743 19.60 34.82 -9.70
CA TYR A 743 18.93 35.62 -8.68
C TYR A 743 18.28 36.83 -9.31
N TYR A 744 17.04 37.12 -8.91
CA TYR A 744 16.23 38.17 -9.49
C TYR A 744 16.18 39.40 -8.60
N ARG A 745 15.82 40.53 -9.21
CA ARG A 745 15.61 41.82 -8.54
C ARG A 745 14.27 42.47 -8.82
N ASN A 746 13.45 41.94 -9.74
CA ASN A 746 12.19 42.59 -10.08
C ASN A 746 11.22 42.56 -8.89
N ILE A 747 10.39 43.60 -8.78
CA ILE A 747 9.31 43.71 -7.81
C ILE A 747 7.99 43.73 -8.58
N TYR A 748 7.08 42.84 -8.21
CA TYR A 748 5.75 42.72 -8.77
C TYR A 748 4.69 43.02 -7.71
N ALA A 749 3.58 43.61 -8.15
CA ALA A 749 2.39 43.86 -7.34
C ALA A 749 1.15 43.25 -7.99
N LEU A 750 0.26 42.70 -7.17
CA LEU A 750 -1.05 42.20 -7.55
C LEU A 750 -2.11 42.83 -6.66
N ASP A 751 -3.12 43.45 -7.26
CA ASP A 751 -4.28 43.98 -6.52
C ASP A 751 -5.16 42.82 -6.08
N ILE A 752 -5.27 42.62 -4.76
CA ILE A 752 -6.08 41.55 -4.16
C ILE A 752 -7.42 42.06 -3.59
N THR A 753 -7.80 43.29 -3.91
CA THR A 753 -9.05 43.94 -3.43
C THR A 753 -10.13 44.07 -4.53
N ALA A 754 -9.74 44.14 -5.80
CA ALA A 754 -10.67 44.33 -6.92
C ALA A 754 -11.48 43.05 -7.25
N ARG A 755 -12.78 43.23 -7.58
CA ARG A 755 -13.68 42.14 -8.02
C ARG A 755 -13.31 41.56 -9.40
N SER A 756 -12.52 42.28 -10.21
CA SER A 756 -11.93 41.78 -11.45
C SER A 756 -10.41 41.64 -11.26
N HIS A 757 -9.85 40.46 -11.49
CA HIS A 757 -8.43 40.19 -11.32
C HIS A 757 -7.59 40.93 -12.37
N ALA A 758 -7.12 42.14 -12.05
CA ALA A 758 -6.03 42.74 -12.79
C ALA A 758 -4.79 41.83 -12.65
N GLY A 759 -4.09 41.55 -13.75
CA GLY A 759 -2.86 40.77 -13.71
C GLY A 759 -1.75 41.48 -12.93
N TRP A 760 -0.72 40.73 -12.54
CA TRP A 760 0.50 41.25 -11.93
C TRP A 760 1.08 42.45 -12.72
N LYS A 761 1.64 43.43 -12.00
CA LYS A 761 2.37 44.56 -12.59
C LYS A 761 3.79 44.59 -12.05
N ARG A 762 4.77 44.77 -12.93
CA ARG A 762 6.15 45.07 -12.50
C ARG A 762 6.22 46.53 -12.09
N ILE A 763 6.51 46.77 -10.83
CA ILE A 763 6.45 48.12 -10.22
C ILE A 763 7.81 48.65 -9.78
N GLY A 764 8.85 47.83 -9.77
CA GLY A 764 10.17 48.27 -9.32
C GLY A 764 11.24 47.20 -9.41
N LYS A 765 12.39 47.48 -8.82
CA LYS A 765 13.51 46.56 -8.66
C LYS A 765 14.18 46.75 -7.29
N LEU A 766 14.63 45.65 -6.69
CA LEU A 766 15.58 45.65 -5.58
C LEU A 766 16.92 46.25 -6.04
N PRO A 767 17.67 46.92 -5.14
CA PRO A 767 18.99 47.47 -5.45
C PRO A 767 19.96 46.42 -5.99
N ILE A 768 19.94 45.23 -5.39
CA ILE A 768 20.71 44.05 -5.81
C ILE A 768 19.77 42.83 -5.96
N PRO A 769 20.09 41.86 -6.83
CA PRO A 769 19.34 40.62 -6.89
C PRO A 769 19.55 39.83 -5.61
N LEU A 770 18.45 39.34 -5.00
CA LEU A 770 18.47 38.67 -3.70
C LEU A 770 17.40 37.58 -3.60
N ALA A 771 17.72 36.52 -2.87
CA ALA A 771 16.81 35.48 -2.41
C ALA A 771 17.20 35.03 -1.00
N TYR A 772 16.42 34.13 -0.38
CA TYR A 772 16.72 33.55 0.94
C TYR A 772 16.85 34.59 2.07
N GLY A 773 16.18 35.73 1.92
CA GLY A 773 15.98 36.69 3.00
C GLY A 773 14.66 36.43 3.74
N ALA A 774 14.35 37.28 4.72
CA ALA A 774 13.09 37.24 5.45
C ALA A 774 12.18 38.41 5.05
N SER A 775 10.86 38.17 5.10
CA SER A 775 9.84 39.20 4.87
C SER A 775 8.93 39.34 6.07
N VAL A 776 8.62 40.57 6.45
CA VAL A 776 7.77 40.87 7.61
C VAL A 776 6.74 41.92 7.24
N THR A 777 5.48 41.66 7.59
CA THR A 777 4.40 42.66 7.48
C THR A 777 4.32 43.44 8.80
N THR A 778 4.25 44.76 8.70
CA THR A 778 4.07 45.71 9.80
C THR A 778 2.81 46.56 9.54
N PRO A 779 2.25 47.24 10.55
CA PRO A 779 1.10 48.13 10.34
C PRO A 779 1.35 49.21 9.28
N GLU A 780 2.59 49.69 9.14
CA GLU A 780 2.97 50.78 8.26
C GLU A 780 3.51 50.33 6.88
N GLY A 781 3.75 49.03 6.67
CA GLY A 781 4.37 48.54 5.44
C GLY A 781 5.03 47.16 5.58
N LEU A 782 5.93 46.83 4.67
CA LEU A 782 6.71 45.59 4.66
C LEU A 782 8.16 45.86 5.03
N VAL A 783 8.83 44.84 5.59
CA VAL A 783 10.28 44.86 5.80
C VAL A 783 10.90 43.64 5.15
N TRP A 784 11.90 43.86 4.29
CA TRP A 784 12.68 42.81 3.64
C TRP A 784 14.11 42.81 4.18
N ILE A 785 14.58 41.65 4.63
CA ILE A 785 15.75 41.53 5.51
C ILE A 785 16.74 40.51 4.93
N GLY A 786 17.99 40.92 4.72
CA GLY A 786 19.11 40.04 4.41
C GLY A 786 18.98 39.30 3.08
N GLY A 787 19.43 38.03 3.07
CA GLY A 787 19.43 37.15 1.90
C GLY A 787 20.80 37.07 1.22
N ASN A 788 20.87 36.34 0.11
CA ASN A 788 22.10 36.16 -0.64
C ASN A 788 21.90 36.25 -2.16
N ASN A 789 23.03 36.30 -2.85
CA ASN A 789 23.15 36.02 -4.27
C ASN A 789 24.42 35.21 -4.55
N ASN A 790 24.78 35.09 -5.82
CA ASN A 790 25.97 34.37 -6.28
C ASN A 790 27.30 35.05 -5.91
N LYS A 791 27.29 36.26 -5.34
CA LYS A 791 28.48 37.03 -4.98
C LYS A 791 28.62 37.25 -3.47
N GLU A 792 27.52 37.45 -2.77
CA GLU A 792 27.55 37.88 -1.37
C GLU A 792 26.31 37.45 -0.56
N VAL A 793 26.48 37.47 0.77
CA VAL A 793 25.39 37.48 1.73
C VAL A 793 25.16 38.93 2.15
N SER A 794 23.90 39.37 2.14
CA SER A 794 23.51 40.75 2.41
C SER A 794 23.13 40.96 3.87
N GLY A 795 23.54 42.09 4.43
CA GLY A 795 23.03 42.62 5.69
C GLY A 795 21.95 43.70 5.50
N GLN A 796 21.54 43.99 4.27
CA GLN A 796 20.63 45.10 3.99
C GLN A 796 19.22 44.83 4.52
N VAL A 797 18.56 45.90 4.94
CA VAL A 797 17.20 45.87 5.49
C VAL A 797 16.42 46.99 4.82
N PHE A 798 15.31 46.64 4.17
CA PHE A 798 14.50 47.57 3.41
C PHE A 798 13.11 47.71 4.04
N PHE A 799 12.72 48.92 4.40
CA PHE A 799 11.33 49.27 4.67
C PHE A 799 10.63 49.64 3.37
N VAL A 800 9.50 49.01 3.11
CA VAL A 800 8.77 49.08 1.85
C VAL A 800 7.33 49.50 2.13
N ASN A 801 6.91 50.62 1.56
CA ASN A 801 5.54 51.12 1.70
C ASN A 801 4.93 51.43 0.34
N TRP A 802 3.62 51.20 0.22
CA TRP A 802 2.84 51.46 -0.98
C TRP A 802 2.05 52.77 -0.84
N ASP A 803 2.36 53.75 -1.70
CA ASP A 803 1.54 54.95 -1.85
C ASP A 803 0.39 54.62 -2.82
N GLY A 804 -0.79 54.37 -2.26
CA GLY A 804 -1.99 54.01 -3.02
C GLY A 804 -2.50 55.12 -3.94
N GLU A 805 -2.27 56.39 -3.59
CA GLU A 805 -2.69 57.54 -4.41
C GLU A 805 -1.80 57.68 -5.64
N LYS A 806 -0.47 57.55 -5.46
CA LYS A 806 0.50 57.67 -6.55
C LYS A 806 0.74 56.36 -7.30
N GLN A 807 0.22 55.25 -6.79
CA GLN A 807 0.49 53.89 -7.30
C GLN A 807 1.99 53.60 -7.38
N GLN A 808 2.74 54.01 -6.35
CA GLN A 808 4.20 53.92 -6.31
C GLN A 808 4.69 53.22 -5.04
N LEU A 809 5.77 52.46 -5.20
CA LEU A 809 6.46 51.79 -4.11
C LEU A 809 7.61 52.65 -3.60
N HIS A 810 7.62 52.91 -2.30
CA HIS A 810 8.71 53.59 -1.62
C HIS A 810 9.57 52.55 -0.89
N ILE A 811 10.86 52.52 -1.20
CA ILE A 811 11.85 51.64 -0.56
C ILE A 811 12.84 52.54 0.18
N THR A 812 12.94 52.36 1.50
CA THR A 812 13.88 53.09 2.37
C THR A 812 14.79 52.10 3.06
N GLU A 813 16.09 52.36 3.10
CA GLU A 813 17.01 51.53 3.86
C GLU A 813 16.85 51.78 5.37
N LEU A 814 16.74 50.68 6.13
CA LEU A 814 16.87 50.66 7.57
C LEU A 814 18.32 50.28 7.93
N PRO A 815 18.73 50.50 9.19
CA PRO A 815 20.06 50.08 9.64
C PRO A 815 20.33 48.61 9.32
N PRO A 816 21.50 48.27 8.76
CA PRO A 816 21.81 46.93 8.31
C PRO A 816 21.90 45.97 9.51
N LEU A 817 21.68 44.68 9.26
CA LEU A 817 21.84 43.63 10.27
C LEU A 817 23.24 43.70 10.90
N PRO A 818 23.38 43.37 12.21
CA PRO A 818 24.68 43.31 12.88
C PRO A 818 25.68 42.38 12.21
N MET A 819 25.19 41.39 11.47
CA MET A 819 25.98 40.57 10.56
C MET A 819 25.13 40.22 9.32
N PRO A 820 25.73 40.09 8.12
CA PRO A 820 25.04 39.58 6.95
C PRO A 820 24.50 38.17 7.19
N LEU A 821 23.23 37.94 6.85
CA LEU A 821 22.53 36.67 7.07
C LEU A 821 21.68 36.28 5.86
N ASP A 822 21.72 35.00 5.49
CA ASP A 822 20.76 34.35 4.59
C ASP A 822 20.04 33.19 5.28
N ASN A 823 18.99 32.66 4.66
CA ASN A 823 18.20 31.54 5.18
C ASN A 823 17.68 31.76 6.61
N LEU A 824 17.55 33.03 7.01
CA LEU A 824 17.06 33.49 8.30
C LEU A 824 15.54 33.60 8.32
N SER A 825 14.97 33.74 9.50
CA SER A 825 13.54 34.04 9.68
C SER A 825 13.35 35.31 10.50
N ALA A 826 12.22 35.97 10.30
CA ALA A 826 11.91 37.22 10.98
C ALA A 826 10.42 37.36 11.28
N THR A 827 10.09 38.14 12.30
CA THR A 827 8.70 38.47 12.64
C THR A 827 8.60 39.87 13.25
N TYR A 828 7.38 40.39 13.38
CA TYR A 828 7.09 41.68 13.99
C TYR A 828 6.15 41.49 15.17
N ALA A 829 6.45 42.16 16.29
CA ALA A 829 5.59 42.24 17.45
C ALA A 829 5.89 43.51 18.27
N ASP A 830 4.84 44.17 18.76
CA ASP A 830 4.94 45.31 19.68
C ASP A 830 5.93 46.40 19.22
N GLY A 831 5.88 46.80 17.94
CA GLY A 831 6.76 47.84 17.40
C GLY A 831 8.19 47.40 17.11
N CYS A 832 8.53 46.12 17.34
CA CYS A 832 9.85 45.55 17.12
C CYS A 832 9.86 44.53 15.99
N LEU A 833 10.92 44.57 15.17
CA LEU A 833 11.33 43.45 14.34
C LEU A 833 12.19 42.50 15.15
N TYR A 834 12.06 41.21 14.89
CA TYR A 834 12.90 40.16 15.46
C TYR A 834 13.44 39.28 14.33
N VAL A 835 14.72 38.92 14.40
CA VAL A 835 15.42 38.12 13.38
C VAL A 835 16.15 36.97 14.07
N ALA A 836 15.96 35.74 13.59
CA ALA A 836 16.56 34.54 14.18
C ALA A 836 17.09 33.57 13.11
N GLY A 837 18.14 32.83 13.49
CA GLY A 837 18.70 31.74 12.68
C GLY A 837 19.42 32.22 11.42
N GLY A 838 19.54 31.32 10.45
CA GLY A 838 20.20 31.56 9.16
C GLY A 838 21.65 31.08 9.10
N LYS A 839 22.34 31.49 8.03
CA LYS A 839 23.80 31.36 7.89
C LYS A 839 24.40 32.75 7.84
N GLY A 840 25.49 32.95 8.55
CA GLY A 840 26.21 34.22 8.59
C GLY A 840 27.71 34.06 8.58
N LYS A 841 28.42 35.15 8.28
CA LYS A 841 29.88 35.22 8.27
C LYS A 841 30.38 35.63 9.67
N PRO A 842 31.01 34.73 10.46
CA PRO A 842 31.52 35.11 11.78
C PRO A 842 32.70 36.07 11.64
N GLN A 843 32.79 37.10 12.47
CA GLN A 843 33.94 38.02 12.47
C GLN A 843 35.25 37.37 12.99
N THR A 844 35.22 36.12 13.47
CA THR A 844 36.29 35.55 14.31
C THR A 844 36.77 34.12 13.97
N VAL A 845 36.37 33.48 12.86
CA VAL A 845 36.74 32.07 12.57
C VAL A 845 37.51 31.94 11.24
N PRO A 846 38.64 31.18 11.18
CA PRO A 846 39.37 30.95 9.93
C PRO A 846 38.57 30.12 8.92
N ILE A 847 38.87 30.34 7.64
CA ILE A 847 38.25 29.70 6.47
C ILE A 847 38.34 28.17 6.58
N GLY A 848 37.19 27.49 6.47
CA GLY A 848 37.11 26.03 6.32
C GLY A 848 37.66 25.55 4.97
N LYS A 849 38.15 24.30 4.91
CA LYS A 849 38.80 23.73 3.72
C LYS A 849 37.90 23.58 2.47
N ASP A 850 36.59 23.81 2.59
CA ASP A 850 35.60 23.73 1.52
C ASP A 850 35.29 25.10 0.84
N GLY A 851 35.86 26.20 1.36
CA GLY A 851 35.63 27.54 0.84
C GLY A 851 34.26 28.14 1.18
N SER A 852 33.44 27.52 2.03
CA SER A 852 32.18 28.12 2.47
C SER A 852 32.44 29.21 3.53
N GLN A 853 32.04 30.46 3.22
CA GLN A 853 32.34 31.64 4.05
C GLN A 853 31.28 31.91 5.14
N THR A 854 30.37 30.97 5.43
CA THR A 854 29.21 31.20 6.33
C THR A 854 28.88 29.97 7.16
N ALA A 855 28.59 30.14 8.45
CA ALA A 855 28.20 29.07 9.37
C ALA A 855 26.74 29.25 9.83
N PRO A 856 26.03 28.16 10.20
CA PRO A 856 24.73 28.23 10.89
C PRO A 856 24.80 29.11 12.14
N THR A 857 23.75 29.90 12.39
CA THR A 857 23.70 30.86 13.51
C THR A 857 22.53 30.59 14.46
N ASN A 858 22.71 30.96 15.72
CA ASN A 858 21.68 30.97 16.78
C ASN A 858 21.37 32.32 17.48
N PRO A 859 21.99 33.48 17.13
CA PRO A 859 21.56 34.75 17.69
C PRO A 859 20.12 35.11 17.36
N LEU A 860 19.49 35.83 18.30
CA LEU A 860 18.24 36.56 18.11
C LEU A 860 18.56 38.06 18.13
N PHE A 861 18.15 38.78 17.09
CA PHE A 861 18.30 40.24 17.02
C PHE A 861 16.95 40.94 17.04
N SER A 862 16.88 42.12 17.63
CA SER A 862 15.70 42.99 17.56
C SER A 862 16.01 44.40 17.09
N LEU A 863 15.07 45.01 16.37
CA LEU A 863 15.13 46.41 15.93
C LEU A 863 13.80 47.10 16.27
N GLN A 864 13.84 48.13 17.12
CA GLN A 864 12.67 48.96 17.40
C GLN A 864 12.36 49.84 16.17
N LEU A 865 11.13 49.82 15.67
CA LEU A 865 10.69 50.64 14.53
C LEU A 865 9.97 51.93 14.95
N THR A 866 9.37 51.96 16.14
CA THR A 866 8.56 53.08 16.65
C THR A 866 8.81 53.32 18.15
N PRO A 867 8.91 54.57 18.67
CA PRO A 867 9.14 55.87 18.03
C PRO A 867 10.59 56.41 18.27
N SER A 868 11.60 55.54 18.42
CA SER A 868 12.97 56.01 18.70
C SER A 868 13.59 56.75 17.51
N LEU A 869 14.28 57.87 17.79
CA LEU A 869 15.06 58.66 16.82
C LEU A 869 16.30 57.92 16.29
N GLN A 870 16.71 56.84 16.95
CA GLN A 870 17.79 55.94 16.54
C GLN A 870 17.26 54.51 16.50
N LYS A 871 17.32 53.87 15.32
CA LYS A 871 16.91 52.49 15.09
C LYS A 871 18.15 51.58 15.23
N GLU A 872 18.51 51.21 16.44
CA GLU A 872 19.69 50.34 16.66
C GLU A 872 19.30 48.88 16.85
N TRP A 873 20.10 47.98 16.25
CA TRP A 873 19.93 46.54 16.45
C TRP A 873 20.46 46.10 17.81
N VAL A 874 19.66 45.33 18.54
CA VAL A 874 20.00 44.75 19.84
C VAL A 874 20.13 43.25 19.70
N ARG A 875 21.25 42.67 20.17
CA ARG A 875 21.37 41.22 20.33
C ARG A 875 20.68 40.79 21.62
N LEU A 876 19.71 39.90 21.48
CA LEU A 876 18.96 39.26 22.55
C LEU A 876 19.61 37.91 22.92
N PRO A 877 19.20 37.25 24.02
CA PRO A 877 19.68 35.91 24.34
C PRO A 877 19.48 34.95 23.16
N ASP A 878 20.57 34.31 22.75
CA ASP A 878 20.56 33.28 21.70
C ASP A 878 19.58 32.15 22.06
N PHE A 879 18.94 31.52 21.07
CA PHE A 879 18.04 30.40 21.35
C PHE A 879 18.80 29.15 21.79
N PRO A 880 18.23 28.34 22.70
CA PRO A 880 18.86 27.10 23.16
C PRO A 880 18.86 26.03 22.07
N GLY A 881 19.82 25.11 22.15
CA GLY A 881 19.93 23.99 21.21
C GLY A 881 20.79 24.30 19.98
N PRO A 882 20.68 23.49 18.91
CA PRO A 882 21.50 23.62 17.71
C PRO A 882 21.16 24.88 16.93
N ALA A 883 22.14 25.46 16.22
CA ALA A 883 21.92 26.57 15.31
C ALA A 883 21.00 26.16 14.16
N ARG A 884 20.13 27.06 13.68
CA ARG A 884 19.05 26.72 12.74
C ARG A 884 19.17 27.51 11.44
N VAL A 885 19.36 26.80 10.34
CA VAL A 885 19.23 27.30 8.96
C VAL A 885 17.81 27.00 8.46
N GLN A 886 17.17 27.96 7.77
CA GLN A 886 15.78 27.86 7.30
C GLN A 886 14.74 27.49 8.38
N PRO A 887 14.80 28.05 9.61
CA PRO A 887 13.69 27.91 10.54
C PRO A 887 12.50 28.77 10.10
N VAL A 888 11.34 28.56 10.72
CA VAL A 888 10.19 29.47 10.62
C VAL A 888 10.03 30.23 11.93
N LEU A 889 9.63 31.52 11.86
CA LEU A 889 9.45 32.38 13.03
C LEU A 889 8.17 33.20 12.88
N THR A 890 7.33 33.21 13.91
CA THR A 890 6.17 34.12 14.01
C THR A 890 5.94 34.58 15.44
N ALA A 891 5.38 35.76 15.63
CA ALA A 891 4.89 36.19 16.94
C ALA A 891 3.40 35.85 17.09
N GLN A 892 2.97 35.53 18.31
CA GLN A 892 1.56 35.33 18.66
C GLN A 892 1.35 35.59 20.15
N GLN A 893 0.14 36.02 20.52
CA GLN A 893 -0.29 36.15 21.90
C GLN A 893 -0.30 34.78 22.59
N SER A 894 0.14 34.72 23.83
CA SER A 894 0.07 33.55 24.71
C SER A 894 -0.51 33.95 26.09
N GLU A 895 -0.55 33.00 27.01
CA GLU A 895 -1.06 33.15 28.38
C GLU A 895 -0.34 34.24 29.19
N ASP A 896 0.94 34.46 28.91
CA ASP A 896 1.84 35.37 29.65
C ASP A 896 2.23 36.63 28.87
N GLY A 897 1.68 36.82 27.66
CA GLY A 897 2.01 37.93 26.78
C GLY A 897 2.35 37.47 25.36
N ILE A 898 2.85 38.39 24.52
CA ILE A 898 3.30 38.04 23.17
C ILE A 898 4.61 37.26 23.26
N ARG A 899 4.66 36.13 22.56
CA ARG A 899 5.86 35.29 22.41
C ARG A 899 6.23 35.13 20.94
N LEU A 900 7.51 34.94 20.67
CA LEU A 900 8.05 34.62 19.34
C LEU A 900 8.26 33.12 19.25
N TYR A 901 7.65 32.44 18.28
CA TYR A 901 7.68 31.00 18.11
C TYR A 901 8.60 30.61 16.95
N LEU A 902 9.69 29.91 17.26
CA LEU A 902 10.71 29.44 16.34
C LEU A 902 10.58 27.92 16.16
N ALA A 903 10.31 27.44 14.96
CA ALA A 903 10.11 26.01 14.69
C ALA A 903 10.95 25.52 13.50
N GLY A 904 11.28 24.23 13.50
CA GLY A 904 12.05 23.60 12.44
C GLY A 904 13.46 24.19 12.26
N GLY A 905 13.98 24.09 11.04
CA GLY A 905 15.34 24.45 10.69
C GLY A 905 16.31 23.26 10.80
N PHE A 906 17.52 23.44 10.27
CA PHE A 906 18.54 22.40 10.30
C PHE A 906 19.95 22.94 10.57
N GLN A 907 20.81 22.08 11.07
CA GLN A 907 22.25 22.27 11.16
C GLN A 907 22.93 21.26 10.21
N PRO A 908 23.73 21.69 9.22
CA PRO A 908 24.46 20.79 8.34
C PRO A 908 25.41 19.86 9.09
N ALA A 909 25.75 18.72 8.48
CA ALA A 909 26.76 17.82 9.00
C ALA A 909 28.14 18.50 9.08
N SER A 910 28.96 18.05 10.03
CA SER A 910 30.35 18.44 10.20
C SER A 910 31.23 17.20 10.29
N ALA A 911 32.56 17.36 10.29
CA ALA A 911 33.49 16.23 10.39
C ALA A 911 33.33 15.37 11.67
N HIS A 912 32.62 15.88 12.68
CA HIS A 912 32.46 15.24 13.99
C HIS A 912 31.01 15.02 14.40
N GLN A 913 30.04 15.42 13.56
CA GLN A 913 28.63 15.36 13.91
C GLN A 913 27.76 15.27 12.66
N GLU A 914 26.81 14.35 12.65
CA GLU A 914 25.76 14.28 11.62
C GLU A 914 24.88 15.54 11.62
N ALA A 915 24.22 15.78 10.49
CA ALA A 915 23.27 16.86 10.35
C ALA A 915 22.10 16.70 11.33
N ILE A 916 21.66 17.82 11.90
CA ILE A 916 20.49 17.88 12.77
C ILE A 916 19.35 18.52 11.98
N VAL A 917 18.22 17.84 11.87
CA VAL A 917 16.98 18.41 11.37
C VAL A 917 16.05 18.62 12.57
N CYS A 918 15.69 19.86 12.88
CA CYS A 918 14.92 20.18 14.07
C CYS A 918 13.43 19.84 13.87
N THR A 919 12.85 19.22 14.89
CA THR A 919 11.45 18.77 14.96
C THR A 919 10.69 19.43 16.12
N ASP A 920 11.36 20.32 16.83
CA ASP A 920 10.86 21.03 18.01
C ASP A 920 10.43 22.46 17.68
N MET A 921 9.68 23.04 18.61
CA MET A 921 9.31 24.45 18.62
C MET A 921 9.77 25.10 19.91
N LEU A 922 10.46 26.23 19.78
CA LEU A 922 10.88 27.09 20.89
C LEU A 922 10.02 28.35 20.89
N SER A 923 9.85 28.96 22.06
CA SER A 923 9.25 30.29 22.15
C SER A 923 10.06 31.25 23.02
N TYR A 924 10.16 32.50 22.61
CA TYR A 924 10.86 33.56 23.33
C TYR A 924 9.89 34.64 23.80
N HIS A 925 9.99 35.04 25.05
CA HIS A 925 9.21 36.15 25.59
C HIS A 925 10.05 37.45 25.56
N PRO A 926 9.70 38.47 24.75
CA PRO A 926 10.53 39.66 24.59
C PRO A 926 10.74 40.49 25.87
N LYS A 927 9.69 40.66 26.69
CA LYS A 927 9.78 41.44 27.94
C LYS A 927 10.60 40.74 29.03
N THR A 928 10.38 39.45 29.28
CA THR A 928 11.10 38.70 30.32
C THR A 928 12.46 38.16 29.85
N LYS A 929 12.71 38.20 28.54
CA LYS A 929 13.91 37.69 27.86
C LYS A 929 14.16 36.19 28.06
N GLN A 930 13.10 35.40 28.20
CA GLN A 930 13.19 33.96 28.48
C GLN A 930 12.77 33.10 27.27
N TRP A 931 13.57 32.07 26.99
CA TRP A 931 13.22 30.98 26.07
C TRP A 931 12.46 29.86 26.79
N ARG A 932 11.53 29.22 26.08
CA ARG A 932 10.77 28.04 26.51
C ARG A 932 10.76 27.01 25.38
N ASN A 933 10.79 25.73 25.71
CA ASN A 933 10.53 24.64 24.76
C ASN A 933 9.02 24.34 24.76
N GLU A 934 8.39 24.41 23.59
CA GLU A 934 6.95 24.16 23.38
C GLU A 934 6.65 22.70 22.96
N GLY A 935 7.68 21.85 22.92
CA GLY A 935 7.58 20.45 22.53
C GLY A 935 7.86 20.22 21.04
N PHE A 936 7.44 19.03 20.57
CA PHE A 936 7.68 18.57 19.21
C PHE A 936 6.48 18.81 18.30
N LEU A 937 6.75 18.97 17.00
CA LEU A 937 5.72 18.92 15.97
C LEU A 937 5.09 17.51 15.94
N PRO A 938 3.78 17.39 15.62
CA PRO A 938 3.11 16.11 15.55
C PRO A 938 3.71 15.21 14.46
N SER A 939 3.96 13.93 14.78
CA SER A 939 4.51 12.95 13.83
C SER A 939 3.60 12.70 12.62
N LEU A 940 4.16 12.11 11.56
CA LEU A 940 3.39 11.60 10.42
C LEU A 940 2.69 10.27 10.76
N ALA A 941 1.62 9.94 10.01
CA ALA A 941 1.00 8.62 10.09
C ALA A 941 2.05 7.55 9.73
N GLY A 942 2.34 6.63 10.66
CA GLY A 942 3.46 5.68 10.56
C GLY A 942 4.65 5.98 11.48
N GLY A 943 4.60 7.06 12.28
CA GLY A 943 5.57 7.34 13.34
C GLY A 943 6.81 8.14 12.92
N SER A 944 6.99 8.44 11.63
CA SER A 944 8.09 9.29 11.14
C SER A 944 8.00 10.71 11.71
N HIS A 945 9.16 11.30 11.99
CA HIS A 945 9.28 12.65 12.52
C HIS A 945 8.84 13.72 11.51
N ARG A 946 8.49 14.91 12.03
CA ARG A 946 8.09 16.04 11.21
C ARG A 946 8.99 17.25 11.44
N THR A 947 9.34 17.94 10.37
CA THR A 947 10.00 19.25 10.39
C THR A 947 9.26 20.23 9.49
N VAL A 948 9.37 21.53 9.77
CA VAL A 948 8.92 22.63 8.90
C VAL A 948 10.09 23.41 8.32
N THR A 949 11.26 22.76 8.23
CA THR A 949 12.46 23.34 7.63
C THR A 949 12.19 23.78 6.19
N GLY A 950 12.46 25.06 5.91
CA GLY A 950 12.14 25.67 4.62
C GLY A 950 10.64 25.87 4.36
N GLY A 951 9.76 25.60 5.33
CA GLY A 951 8.33 25.88 5.27
C GLY A 951 8.00 27.33 5.61
N CYS A 952 6.77 27.57 6.05
CA CYS A 952 6.29 28.87 6.49
C CYS A 952 5.47 28.77 7.78
N ALA A 953 5.47 29.83 8.58
CA ALA A 953 4.59 29.98 9.73
C ALA A 953 3.94 31.37 9.73
N ILE A 954 2.68 31.45 10.15
CA ILE A 954 1.95 32.71 10.24
C ILE A 954 0.96 32.71 11.41
N ALA A 955 0.84 33.84 12.09
CA ALA A 955 -0.19 34.04 13.10
C ALA A 955 -1.58 34.05 12.45
N SER A 956 -2.56 33.44 13.12
CA SER A 956 -3.95 33.37 12.70
C SER A 956 -4.86 33.61 13.90
N GLY A 957 -5.71 34.63 13.81
CA GLY A 957 -6.52 35.08 14.94
C GLY A 957 -5.69 35.42 16.18
N ASP A 958 -6.32 35.36 17.35
CA ASP A 958 -5.74 35.83 18.61
C ASP A 958 -4.90 34.77 19.35
N SER A 959 -4.90 33.53 18.88
CA SER A 959 -4.37 32.39 19.66
C SER A 959 -3.73 31.29 18.83
N SER A 960 -3.69 31.40 17.50
CA SER A 960 -3.25 30.29 16.65
C SER A 960 -2.06 30.65 15.77
N ILE A 961 -1.23 29.64 15.53
CA ILE A 961 -0.15 29.68 14.55
C ILE A 961 -0.46 28.62 13.49
N LEU A 962 -0.45 29.00 12.22
CA LEU A 962 -0.52 28.07 11.11
C LEU A 962 0.89 27.76 10.62
N LEU A 963 1.22 26.48 10.47
CA LEU A 963 2.49 26.01 9.92
C LEU A 963 2.22 25.18 8.67
N VAL A 964 2.97 25.46 7.59
CA VAL A 964 2.75 24.86 6.27
C VAL A 964 4.06 24.55 5.55
N GLY A 965 4.01 23.52 4.71
CA GLY A 965 5.10 23.15 3.81
C GLY A 965 6.38 22.71 4.51
N GLY A 966 7.49 22.85 3.79
CA GLY A 966 8.80 22.38 4.22
C GLY A 966 9.12 20.97 3.73
N VAL A 967 10.37 20.58 3.96
CA VAL A 967 10.93 19.31 3.48
C VAL A 967 10.47 18.11 4.31
N ASN A 968 10.54 16.92 3.72
CA ASN A 968 10.37 15.66 4.45
C ASN A 968 11.57 15.41 5.38
N TYR A 969 11.31 15.04 6.63
CA TYR A 969 12.37 14.84 7.63
C TYR A 969 13.39 13.77 7.21
N ASP A 970 12.94 12.54 6.93
CA ASP A 970 13.83 11.42 6.66
C ASP A 970 14.62 11.65 5.37
N ARG A 971 13.94 12.00 4.27
CA ARG A 971 14.59 12.26 2.98
C ARG A 971 15.61 13.38 3.06
N PHE A 972 15.31 14.44 3.80
CA PHE A 972 16.21 15.59 3.90
C PHE A 972 17.39 15.31 4.83
N ARG A 973 17.16 14.66 5.97
CA ARG A 973 18.24 14.23 6.87
C ARG A 973 19.20 13.30 6.16
N ASP A 974 18.67 12.29 5.47
CA ASP A 974 19.48 11.30 4.75
C ASP A 974 20.27 11.99 3.64
N ALA A 975 19.69 12.94 2.90
CA ALA A 975 20.42 13.72 1.90
C ALA A 975 21.53 14.61 2.49
N LEU A 976 21.37 15.12 3.72
CA LEU A 976 22.40 15.91 4.40
C LEU A 976 23.56 15.06 4.91
N ASN A 977 23.31 13.80 5.30
CA ASN A 977 24.32 12.90 5.85
C ASN A 977 24.96 11.99 4.78
N HIS A 978 24.17 11.55 3.80
CA HIS A 978 24.49 10.54 2.79
C HIS A 978 23.92 10.95 1.43
N PRO A 979 24.47 12.00 0.77
CA PRO A 979 23.94 12.47 -0.50
C PRO A 979 24.08 11.41 -1.61
N GLU A 980 22.96 10.99 -2.17
CA GLU A 980 22.91 10.04 -3.29
C GLU A 980 23.33 10.74 -4.61
N PRO A 981 24.10 10.09 -5.51
CA PRO A 981 24.53 10.69 -6.78
C PRO A 981 23.37 11.14 -7.69
N ASP A 982 22.23 10.45 -7.63
CA ASP A 982 21.02 10.72 -8.39
C ASP A 982 19.97 11.52 -7.60
N TYR A 983 20.32 12.05 -6.43
CA TYR A 983 19.39 12.78 -5.56
C TYR A 983 18.60 13.87 -6.29
N LEU A 984 19.21 14.60 -7.24
CA LEU A 984 18.55 15.66 -8.02
C LEU A 984 17.68 15.14 -9.18
N LEU A 985 17.79 13.87 -9.55
CA LEU A 985 17.12 13.26 -10.71
C LEU A 985 15.75 12.67 -10.38
N HIS A 986 15.47 12.39 -9.10
CA HIS A 986 14.18 11.83 -8.69
C HIS A 986 12.98 12.76 -9.01
N PRO A 987 11.78 12.21 -9.28
CA PRO A 987 10.57 13.01 -9.45
C PRO A 987 10.15 13.73 -8.16
N ALA A 988 9.31 14.76 -8.25
CA ALA A 988 8.91 15.58 -7.10
C ALA A 988 8.30 14.76 -5.94
N ASP A 989 7.42 13.80 -6.27
CA ASP A 989 6.73 12.96 -5.28
C ASP A 989 7.69 12.11 -4.43
N TRP A 990 8.91 11.84 -4.92
CA TRP A 990 9.93 11.09 -4.18
C TRP A 990 10.44 11.85 -2.95
N TYR A 991 10.54 13.18 -3.03
CA TYR A 991 11.02 14.04 -1.95
C TYR A 991 9.98 14.23 -0.84
N LYS A 992 8.70 13.99 -1.14
CA LYS A 992 7.59 14.01 -0.17
C LYS A 992 7.52 15.30 0.66
N PHE A 993 7.69 16.47 0.04
CA PHE A 993 7.54 17.75 0.73
C PHE A 993 6.16 17.83 1.43
N ASN A 994 6.12 18.49 2.59
CA ASN A 994 4.98 18.37 3.49
C ASN A 994 3.71 18.97 2.89
N THR A 995 2.64 18.18 2.85
CA THR A 995 1.30 18.62 2.44
C THR A 995 0.43 19.09 3.61
N SER A 996 0.85 18.84 4.85
CA SER A 996 0.01 19.07 6.03
C SER A 996 -0.14 20.57 6.36
N LEU A 997 -1.38 20.99 6.60
CA LEU A 997 -1.70 22.26 7.27
C LEU A 997 -1.85 22.00 8.76
N LEU A 998 -0.94 22.57 9.57
CA LEU A 998 -0.96 22.42 11.02
C LEU A 998 -1.38 23.73 11.67
N GLN A 999 -2.18 23.61 12.73
CA GLN A 999 -2.53 24.71 13.62
C GLN A 999 -2.03 24.39 15.03
N TYR A 1000 -1.32 25.35 15.64
CA TYR A 1000 -0.93 25.29 17.03
C TYR A 1000 -1.63 26.39 17.82
N ASN A 1001 -2.39 26.02 18.85
CA ASN A 1001 -3.03 26.99 19.74
C ASN A 1001 -2.05 27.35 20.87
N THR A 1002 -1.70 28.63 20.99
CA THR A 1002 -0.69 29.15 21.91
C THR A 1002 -1.13 29.27 23.37
N PHE A 1003 -2.44 29.15 23.63
CA PHE A 1003 -3.01 29.15 24.98
C PHE A 1003 -3.20 27.73 25.49
N THR A 1004 -3.80 26.85 24.68
CA THR A 1004 -4.05 25.45 25.07
C THR A 1004 -2.86 24.53 24.81
N LYS A 1005 -1.88 24.99 24.02
CA LYS A 1005 -0.70 24.23 23.59
C LYS A 1005 -1.06 22.97 22.79
N HIS A 1006 -2.24 22.97 22.16
CA HIS A 1006 -2.78 21.86 21.40
C HIS A 1006 -2.48 22.00 19.89
N TRP A 1007 -2.14 20.88 19.26
CA TRP A 1007 -1.94 20.76 17.82
C TRP A 1007 -3.20 20.24 17.12
N THR A 1008 -3.65 20.93 16.08
CA THR A 1008 -4.75 20.50 15.21
C THR A 1008 -4.23 20.30 13.79
N HIS A 1009 -4.47 19.11 13.22
CA HIS A 1009 -4.20 18.85 11.81
C HIS A 1009 -5.43 19.24 11.00
N LEU A 1010 -5.31 20.27 10.15
CA LEU A 1010 -6.41 20.79 9.36
C LEU A 1010 -6.51 20.13 7.98
N GLY A 1011 -5.72 19.11 7.69
CA GLY A 1011 -5.76 18.38 6.41
C GLY A 1011 -4.42 18.38 5.66
N ASN A 1012 -4.40 17.68 4.53
CA ASN A 1012 -3.27 17.58 3.62
C ASN A 1012 -3.64 18.18 2.26
N TYR A 1013 -2.80 19.07 1.75
CA TYR A 1013 -3.03 19.85 0.53
C TYR A 1013 -1.74 19.88 -0.29
N GLU A 1014 -1.82 19.45 -1.56
CA GLU A 1014 -0.66 19.41 -2.48
C GLU A 1014 -0.12 20.81 -2.77
N GLU A 1015 -0.99 21.83 -2.68
CA GLU A 1015 -0.61 23.24 -2.77
C GLU A 1015 0.44 23.64 -1.72
N LEU A 1016 0.55 22.90 -0.61
CA LEU A 1016 1.53 23.14 0.45
C LEU A 1016 2.84 22.38 0.29
N ALA A 1017 2.95 21.40 -0.62
CA ALA A 1017 4.14 20.55 -0.82
C ALA A 1017 5.31 21.32 -1.46
N ARG A 1018 5.86 22.28 -0.71
CA ARG A 1018 6.91 23.16 -1.19
C ARG A 1018 7.81 23.67 -0.08
N ALA A 1019 9.07 23.91 -0.44
CA ALA A 1019 10.06 24.56 0.41
C ALA A 1019 10.51 25.90 -0.19
N GLY A 1020 10.90 26.86 0.64
CA GLY A 1020 11.29 28.21 0.22
C GLY A 1020 10.18 28.95 -0.53
N ALA A 1021 8.92 28.70 -0.19
CA ALA A 1021 7.80 29.51 -0.66
C ALA A 1021 7.75 30.83 0.10
N GLY A 1022 7.22 31.88 -0.52
CA GLY A 1022 6.81 33.08 0.20
C GLY A 1022 5.44 32.87 0.86
N ILE A 1023 5.20 33.53 1.98
CA ILE A 1023 3.90 33.57 2.65
C ILE A 1023 3.46 35.01 2.87
N ALA A 1024 2.16 35.25 2.72
CA ALA A 1024 1.53 36.51 3.09
C ALA A 1024 0.13 36.27 3.67
N ASN A 1025 -0.35 37.19 4.49
CA ASN A 1025 -1.72 37.20 4.98
C ASN A 1025 -2.46 38.48 4.56
N ASN A 1026 -3.76 38.34 4.37
CA ASN A 1026 -4.69 39.46 4.29
C ASN A 1026 -5.98 39.07 5.03
N ALA A 1027 -6.19 39.63 6.22
CA ALA A 1027 -7.24 39.21 7.15
C ALA A 1027 -7.23 37.68 7.36
N ASN A 1028 -8.32 36.98 7.03
CA ASN A 1028 -8.46 35.54 7.19
C ASN A 1028 -7.94 34.72 5.98
N THR A 1029 -7.24 35.36 5.05
CA THR A 1029 -6.68 34.69 3.86
C THR A 1029 -5.18 34.51 4.03
N VAL A 1030 -4.71 33.27 3.88
CA VAL A 1030 -3.28 32.93 3.79
C VAL A 1030 -2.94 32.69 2.32
N ILE A 1031 -1.83 33.27 1.85
CA ILE A 1031 -1.37 33.21 0.47
C ILE A 1031 0.03 32.59 0.44
N ILE A 1032 0.20 31.54 -0.36
CA ILE A 1032 1.43 30.79 -0.56
C ILE A 1032 1.95 31.05 -1.98
N ILE A 1033 3.19 31.51 -2.08
CA ILE A 1033 3.72 32.15 -3.28
C ILE A 1033 4.98 31.43 -3.76
N GLY A 1034 4.91 30.85 -4.95
CA GLY A 1034 6.05 30.19 -5.58
C GLY A 1034 6.61 29.05 -4.73
N GLY A 1035 7.93 28.95 -4.68
CA GLY A 1035 8.64 27.92 -3.92
C GLY A 1035 9.23 26.80 -4.78
N GLU A 1036 9.81 25.83 -4.09
CA GLU A 1036 10.43 24.64 -4.67
C GLU A 1036 9.51 23.44 -4.58
N LEU A 1037 9.27 22.75 -5.70
CA LEU A 1037 8.53 21.47 -5.71
C LEU A 1037 9.47 20.28 -5.49
N LYS A 1038 10.73 20.43 -5.91
CA LYS A 1038 11.85 19.54 -5.63
C LYS A 1038 13.16 20.32 -5.83
N PRO A 1039 14.28 19.86 -5.26
CA PRO A 1039 15.62 20.39 -5.55
C PRO A 1039 15.81 20.78 -7.04
N GLY A 1040 15.94 22.08 -7.28
CA GLY A 1040 16.16 22.69 -8.60
C GLY A 1040 14.92 23.09 -9.40
N ILE A 1041 13.71 22.66 -9.03
CA ILE A 1041 12.47 22.92 -9.79
C ILE A 1041 11.52 23.80 -8.98
N ARG A 1042 11.19 24.96 -9.55
CA ARG A 1042 10.35 25.98 -8.91
C ARG A 1042 8.98 26.05 -9.57
N THR A 1043 8.05 26.72 -8.90
CA THR A 1043 6.68 26.87 -9.39
C THR A 1043 6.27 28.34 -9.43
N PRO A 1044 5.57 28.81 -10.48
CA PRO A 1044 5.02 30.15 -10.54
C PRO A 1044 3.70 30.28 -9.76
N GLU A 1045 3.18 29.19 -9.20
CA GLU A 1045 1.87 29.14 -8.58
C GLU A 1045 1.73 30.09 -7.38
N VAL A 1046 0.54 30.69 -7.29
CA VAL A 1046 0.11 31.49 -6.14
C VAL A 1046 -1.22 30.95 -5.64
N ASN A 1047 -1.16 30.20 -4.55
CA ASN A 1047 -2.31 29.53 -3.95
C ASN A 1047 -2.75 30.27 -2.70
N ALA A 1048 -4.05 30.32 -2.43
CA ALA A 1048 -4.60 30.98 -1.25
C ALA A 1048 -5.69 30.14 -0.60
N PHE A 1049 -5.82 30.25 0.72
CA PHE A 1049 -6.90 29.60 1.45
C PHE A 1049 -7.46 30.49 2.56
N LYS A 1050 -8.71 30.20 2.94
CA LYS A 1050 -9.40 30.78 4.10
C LYS A 1050 -9.78 29.68 5.07
N LEU A 1051 -9.64 29.92 6.37
CA LEU A 1051 -10.23 29.05 7.40
C LEU A 1051 -11.77 29.16 7.32
N THR A 1052 -12.47 28.03 7.23
CA THR A 1052 -13.95 27.95 7.17
C THR A 1052 -14.57 27.78 8.54
N CYS A 1053 -13.78 27.33 9.52
CA CYS A 1053 -14.14 27.24 10.92
C CYS A 1053 -13.42 28.37 11.68
N HIS A 1054 -14.15 29.16 12.46
CA HIS A 1054 -13.52 30.09 13.39
C HIS A 1054 -12.80 29.27 14.48
N PRO A 1055 -11.50 29.53 14.72
CA PRO A 1055 -10.77 28.91 15.83
C PRO A 1055 -11.31 29.33 17.20
#